data_AF-A0A318TRU7-F1
#
_entry.id   AF-A0A318TRU7-F1
#
_cell.length_a   1.000
_cell.length_b   1.000
_cell.length_c   1.000
_cell.angle_alpha   90.00
_cell.angle_beta   90.00
_cell.angle_gamma   90.00
#
_symmetry.space_group_name_H-M   'P 1'
#
loop_
_entity.id
_entity.type
_entity.pdbx_description
1 polymer ?
#
loop_
_entity_poly.entity_id
_entity_poly.type
_entity_poly.pdbx_seq_one_letter_code
_entity_poly.pdbx_strand_id
1 'polypeptide(L)'
;MTNNKTFKYFNTVMAAAVVASGVAVVAPQAADASELKFTDVKAGDYYYEAVMNLAERGIVKGYNGTGTYGPENNITRGQVAVILANALGLDTDNVTDPGFKDVPKSHDYYGAIAALANAGHISGYEDKTYKPGEKINRYHMALILASAFNLKAKNVESLPFIDVMDVYKDKIAALYDNGVTAGKTATTFGGNQKVTRGQMALFIVAAEKAAYPTMTVSEIKDSKVYTADGKEYTYSEDVAAIFAEANHKALENADMGVIVEKGVIVDVYFLALNNAGTEAEPVVFDGGDSFILGDLVVNADWLEVKNLTVLGDLYITSEVVNSLSVDMVDVDGEVFVEEIEAAEESPVASLKKILPFNTAAANAKLSFVDSTIKSIDTERNNLEITSNTAISEVKLSKNVNAIQLNAAVEAVTVNNAKEVQISGTGSINKVTVAEAAQVTLNVPGQVKELVVANKDAKVSLGENVTVEKLVVPTESDYATIIDNYENVKGNITGVQDEQGAVIDTTAVEASTIEELQAALADTHVKTINVTADIENLTERIVIDRAVTINGGGHTISFADAINDLAYGSRQGIVVMASDVAVKDLNVQLTEKAEWQGAYAVQVYNAQNVTIHNFAATGADAGLLVNGSKVKLTGTIDVSGNEFGGIESSIGSELTEASSIVTTEATLVNTSEVYGLPTIWEDKVTGTVQSAEGALKVNDAVKDGQVQYYLTNAATTVEVETLAELQAALDRADIQTINLVKDIEEVASTIVVDRAVTIEGNNHTISFTDAINGQANGGRQGIVVLGDDVTINNLAVQLTEEANWQGAYAVQVYNAEKVVLNNFTGTGADAAILVNASQVDLTGTTTVSGNEFGGIEVSKGTEEGLSNSVLNVTGTIANESEATGEPTIWVVHNNDNAKTAQGTVSGSALDSAVVNYIDKTAGYQTQYYTQNAPVQLVSFGGDKTVWNSMNLAYIEVVAQSENGLKELEVDHNIQGLPEFSVYASEENPYGTDTEKAKFEALGVMVTYNAEAKKWTIEFGSTITNQMAKQKDVTFYVVVADEKGYTFGSMYNTAEENTFKLAF
;
A
#
# COMPACT_ATOMS: atom_id res chain seq x y z
N MET A 1 39.22 23.74 46.37
CA MET A 1 38.26 22.67 46.69
C MET A 1 36.95 23.07 46.02
N THR A 2 36.70 22.59 44.81
CA THR A 2 35.59 23.02 43.97
C THR A 2 35.04 21.78 43.28
N ASN A 3 33.78 21.47 43.61
CA ASN A 3 33.04 20.30 43.14
C ASN A 3 32.62 20.52 41.68
N ASN A 4 33.33 19.90 40.74
CA ASN A 4 32.82 19.63 39.40
C ASN A 4 32.00 18.34 39.46
N LYS A 5 30.68 18.46 39.61
CA LYS A 5 29.75 17.37 39.32
C LYS A 5 29.81 17.13 37.81
N THR A 6 30.52 16.07 37.49
CA THR A 6 30.79 15.50 36.17
C THR A 6 29.49 15.04 35.52
N PHE A 7 29.38 15.20 34.20
CA PHE A 7 28.49 14.41 33.34
C PHE A 7 28.63 12.93 33.76
N LYS A 8 27.63 12.42 34.47
CA LYS A 8 27.55 11.06 34.99
C LYS A 8 26.25 10.43 34.49
N TYR A 9 26.18 10.14 33.19
CA TYR A 9 25.44 9.00 32.63
C TYR A 9 26.09 8.48 31.35
N PHE A 10 27.39 8.70 31.18
CA PHE A 10 28.13 8.19 30.02
C PHE A 10 29.40 7.48 30.49
N ASN A 11 29.29 6.15 30.43
CA ASN A 11 30.25 5.07 30.64
C ASN A 11 30.89 4.85 32.03
N THR A 12 31.56 3.71 32.14
CA THR A 12 32.53 3.17 33.14
C THR A 12 32.05 2.77 34.53
N VAL A 13 32.05 1.45 34.76
CA VAL A 13 33.21 0.72 35.33
C VAL A 13 33.55 -0.44 34.36
N MET A 14 34.48 -0.30 33.41
CA MET A 14 35.91 -0.65 33.47
C MET A 14 36.24 -2.05 34.02
N ALA A 15 36.86 -2.85 33.16
CA ALA A 15 37.42 -4.16 33.46
C ALA A 15 38.44 -4.14 34.61
N ALA A 16 38.24 -5.05 35.57
CA ALA A 16 39.30 -5.67 36.37
C ALA A 16 38.86 -7.10 36.69
N ALA A 17 39.65 -8.07 36.23
CA ALA A 17 39.50 -9.46 36.64
C ALA A 17 39.82 -9.62 38.14
N VAL A 18 39.20 -10.66 38.73
CA VAL A 18 39.53 -11.38 39.98
C VAL A 18 38.59 -11.17 41.19
N VAL A 19 37.73 -12.18 41.38
CA VAL A 19 37.34 -12.91 42.60
C VAL A 19 36.72 -12.16 43.81
N ALA A 20 35.55 -12.69 44.19
CA ALA A 20 34.92 -12.79 45.53
C ALA A 20 34.07 -11.64 46.09
N SER A 21 32.78 -11.99 46.22
CA SER A 21 31.87 -11.81 47.36
C SER A 21 31.61 -10.39 47.91
N GLY A 22 30.39 -9.92 47.63
CA GLY A 22 29.37 -9.60 48.64
C GLY A 22 29.59 -8.35 49.51
N VAL A 23 28.68 -7.37 49.37
CA VAL A 23 27.62 -7.05 50.35
C VAL A 23 26.86 -5.82 49.83
N ALA A 24 25.53 -5.95 49.82
CA ALA A 24 24.57 -4.93 49.39
C ALA A 24 24.56 -3.70 50.33
N VAL A 25 24.36 -2.52 49.75
CA VAL A 25 23.76 -1.38 50.46
C VAL A 25 22.56 -0.90 49.64
N VAL A 26 21.40 -1.01 50.26
CA VAL A 26 20.07 -0.66 49.74
C VAL A 26 19.99 0.86 49.54
N ALA A 27 19.48 1.30 48.39
CA ALA A 27 18.91 2.65 48.19
C ALA A 27 17.70 2.58 47.24
N PRO A 28 16.69 3.45 47.43
CA PRO A 28 15.28 3.12 47.19
C PRO A 28 14.75 3.56 45.82
N GLN A 29 13.83 2.76 45.30
CA GLN A 29 12.66 3.02 44.44
C GLN A 29 12.67 4.31 43.59
N ALA A 30 12.69 4.15 42.27
CA ALA A 30 12.41 5.20 41.29
C ALA A 30 11.07 4.90 40.59
N ALA A 31 10.25 5.94 40.46
CA ALA A 31 8.88 5.94 39.94
C ALA A 31 8.81 6.08 38.41
N ASP A 32 7.69 5.59 37.87
CA ASP A 32 7.35 5.24 36.48
C ASP A 32 7.45 6.33 35.39
N ALA A 33 7.63 5.88 34.14
CA ALA A 33 7.61 6.68 32.90
C ALA A 33 6.68 6.04 31.85
N SER A 34 5.66 6.77 31.38
CA SER A 34 4.74 6.37 30.30
C SER A 34 5.29 6.74 28.91
N GLU A 35 4.98 5.94 27.87
CA GLU A 35 5.40 6.22 26.50
C GLU A 35 4.61 7.38 25.89
N LEU A 36 5.34 8.32 25.30
CA LEU A 36 4.81 9.57 24.78
C LEU A 36 4.43 9.43 23.29
N LYS A 37 3.17 9.12 22.96
CA LYS A 37 2.58 9.35 21.62
C LYS A 37 1.68 10.59 21.66
N PHE A 38 1.88 11.53 20.74
CA PHE A 38 1.10 12.78 20.66
C PHE A 38 0.06 12.71 19.54
N THR A 39 -1.21 12.94 19.86
CA THR A 39 -2.32 12.82 18.89
C THR A 39 -2.29 13.85 17.76
N ASP A 40 -1.50 14.91 17.91
CA ASP A 40 -1.38 16.04 16.99
C ASP A 40 0.00 16.15 16.34
N VAL A 41 0.76 15.06 16.29
CA VAL A 41 2.04 14.94 15.59
C VAL A 41 1.98 13.68 14.73
N LYS A 42 1.89 13.83 13.40
CA LYS A 42 1.64 12.73 12.44
C LYS A 42 2.86 12.45 11.58
N ALA A 43 3.05 11.18 11.21
CA ALA A 43 4.08 10.79 10.25
C ALA A 43 3.93 11.59 8.95
N GLY A 44 5.03 12.18 8.46
CA GLY A 44 5.05 13.11 7.33
C GLY A 44 4.91 14.59 7.69
N ASP A 45 4.55 14.95 8.94
CA ASP A 45 4.67 16.34 9.39
C ASP A 45 6.15 16.75 9.41
N TYR A 46 6.47 17.96 8.95
CA TYR A 46 7.86 18.42 8.82
C TYR A 46 8.65 18.49 10.15
N TYR A 47 7.97 18.37 11.30
CA TYR A 47 8.57 18.33 12.64
C TYR A 47 8.41 16.97 13.33
N TYR A 48 7.81 15.97 12.68
CA TYR A 48 7.48 14.68 13.28
C TYR A 48 8.71 14.05 13.93
N GLU A 49 9.77 13.83 13.13
CA GLU A 49 11.02 13.20 13.59
C GLU A 49 11.64 13.92 14.79
N ALA A 50 11.75 15.25 14.70
CA ALA A 50 12.40 16.03 15.76
C ALA A 50 11.59 16.03 17.07
N VAL A 51 10.26 16.01 16.99
CA VAL A 51 9.41 15.96 18.19
C VAL A 51 9.47 14.59 18.84
N MET A 52 9.38 13.52 18.05
CA MET A 52 9.45 12.15 18.55
C MET A 52 10.82 11.85 19.18
N ASN A 53 11.91 12.25 18.50
CA ASN A 53 13.28 12.11 19.03
C ASN A 53 13.43 12.71 20.44
N LEU A 54 12.98 13.95 20.63
CA LEU A 54 13.12 14.62 21.91
C LEU A 54 12.16 14.03 22.97
N ALA A 55 11.03 13.46 22.57
CA ALA A 55 10.06 12.88 23.49
C ALA A 55 10.54 11.54 24.03
N GLU A 56 11.09 10.69 23.17
CA GLU A 56 11.70 9.40 23.52
C GLU A 56 12.87 9.60 24.51
N ARG A 57 13.66 10.65 24.30
CA ARG A 57 14.75 11.03 25.20
C ARG A 57 14.27 11.68 26.51
N GLY A 58 12.95 11.79 26.71
CA GLY A 58 12.33 12.44 27.87
C GLY A 58 12.58 13.95 27.96
N ILE A 59 13.12 14.57 26.90
CA ILE A 59 13.50 15.99 26.86
C ILE A 59 12.26 16.87 26.70
N VAL A 60 11.35 16.49 25.80
CA VAL A 60 10.06 17.16 25.63
C VAL A 60 8.91 16.29 26.14
N LYS A 61 7.86 16.96 26.59
CA LYS A 61 6.60 16.35 27.01
C LYS A 61 5.43 17.10 26.38
N GLY A 62 4.29 16.40 26.24
CA GLY A 62 3.04 16.99 25.79
C GLY A 62 2.41 17.90 26.85
N TYR A 63 1.26 18.49 26.52
CA TYR A 63 0.44 19.15 27.53
C TYR A 63 -0.19 18.09 28.44
N ASN A 64 -0.01 18.25 29.75
CA ASN A 64 -0.52 17.29 30.72
C ASN A 64 -2.04 17.12 30.57
N GLY A 65 -2.48 15.86 30.47
CA GLY A 65 -3.89 15.48 30.41
C GLY A 65 -4.60 15.74 29.08
N THR A 66 -3.90 16.18 28.03
CA THR A 66 -4.51 16.43 26.71
C THR A 66 -4.15 15.40 25.64
N GLY A 67 -3.09 14.60 25.85
CA GLY A 67 -2.56 13.70 24.82
C GLY A 67 -1.89 14.41 23.63
N THR A 68 -1.74 15.74 23.69
CA THR A 68 -1.22 16.55 22.59
C THR A 68 0.14 17.17 22.89
N TYR A 69 1.01 17.27 21.89
CA TYR A 69 2.23 18.06 21.94
C TYR A 69 1.96 19.54 21.71
N GLY A 70 0.99 19.88 20.86
CA GLY A 70 0.71 21.21 20.35
C GLY A 70 1.87 21.78 19.52
N PRO A 71 2.29 21.12 18.43
CA PRO A 71 3.45 21.55 17.64
C PRO A 71 3.28 22.96 17.05
N GLU A 72 2.06 23.36 16.69
CA GLU A 72 1.75 24.68 16.13
C GLU A 72 1.62 25.79 17.20
N ASN A 73 1.61 25.42 18.48
CA ASN A 73 1.52 26.42 19.54
C ASN A 73 2.83 27.19 19.69
N ASN A 74 2.73 28.52 19.72
CA ASN A 74 3.88 29.36 20.03
C ASN A 74 4.48 28.99 21.40
N ILE A 75 5.79 28.76 21.46
CA ILE A 75 6.48 28.30 22.67
C ILE A 75 6.86 29.48 23.59
N THR A 76 6.71 29.28 24.89
CA THR A 76 7.10 30.28 25.91
C THR A 76 8.58 30.19 26.23
N ARG A 77 9.19 31.29 26.70
CA ARG A 77 10.59 31.32 27.16
C ARG A 77 10.85 30.31 28.29
N GLY A 78 9.91 30.13 29.20
CA GLY A 78 10.00 29.15 30.29
C GLY A 78 10.01 27.70 29.80
N GLN A 79 9.15 27.36 28.82
CA GLN A 79 9.17 26.03 28.20
C GLN A 79 10.49 25.77 27.47
N VAL A 80 11.02 26.75 26.72
CA VAL A 80 12.33 26.62 26.07
C VAL A 80 13.44 26.35 27.09
N ALA A 81 13.40 27.02 28.26
CA ALA A 81 14.38 26.80 29.31
C ALA A 81 14.36 25.34 29.83
N VAL A 82 13.18 24.75 30.02
CA VAL A 82 13.04 23.35 30.44
C VAL A 82 13.63 22.41 29.40
N ILE A 83 13.22 22.57 28.14
CA ILE A 83 13.67 21.68 27.05
C ILE A 83 15.20 21.76 26.90
N LEU A 84 15.79 22.96 26.93
CA LEU A 84 17.24 23.12 26.81
C LEU A 84 18.00 22.61 28.03
N ALA A 85 17.50 22.81 29.24
CA ALA A 85 18.14 22.27 30.44
C ALA A 85 18.17 20.73 30.41
N ASN A 86 17.09 20.10 29.93
CA ASN A 86 17.01 18.65 29.76
C ASN A 86 17.93 18.17 28.63
N ALA A 87 17.90 18.81 27.46
CA ALA A 87 18.77 18.46 26.33
C ALA A 87 20.27 18.57 26.69
N LEU A 88 20.65 19.55 27.49
CA LEU A 88 22.02 19.73 27.98
C LEU A 88 22.36 18.89 29.23
N GLY A 89 21.40 18.15 29.78
CA GLY A 89 21.59 17.34 30.99
C GLY A 89 21.99 18.13 32.24
N LEU A 90 21.49 19.37 32.39
CA LEU A 90 21.85 20.24 33.51
C LEU A 90 21.15 19.84 34.82
N ASP A 91 21.85 19.96 35.95
CA ASP A 91 21.28 19.76 37.30
C ASP A 91 20.32 20.92 37.63
N THR A 92 19.01 20.67 37.54
CA THR A 92 17.96 21.69 37.77
C THR A 92 17.52 21.80 39.23
N ASP A 93 17.95 20.87 40.09
CA ASP A 93 17.60 20.84 41.51
C ASP A 93 18.62 21.62 42.36
N ASN A 94 19.92 21.51 42.05
CA ASN A 94 21.01 22.09 42.84
C ASN A 94 21.54 23.41 42.25
N VAL A 95 20.64 24.38 42.12
CA VAL A 95 20.92 25.66 41.44
C VAL A 95 21.16 26.83 42.40
N THR A 96 21.98 27.78 41.99
CA THR A 96 22.18 29.07 42.66
C THR A 96 21.18 30.09 42.11
N ASP A 97 20.55 30.85 43.01
CA ASP A 97 19.53 31.83 42.62
C ASP A 97 20.08 32.89 41.65
N PRO A 98 19.56 32.96 40.40
CA PRO A 98 20.02 33.93 39.42
C PRO A 98 19.50 35.35 39.68
N GLY A 99 18.57 35.54 40.64
CA GLY A 99 18.09 36.86 41.06
C GLY A 99 17.05 37.50 40.13
N PHE A 100 16.33 36.71 39.32
CA PHE A 100 15.22 37.21 38.50
C PHE A 100 13.97 37.48 39.36
N LYS A 101 13.46 38.72 39.33
CA LYS A 101 12.34 39.19 40.17
C LYS A 101 11.02 38.47 39.91
N ASP A 102 10.81 37.98 38.68
CA ASP A 102 9.58 37.35 38.21
C ASP A 102 9.67 35.81 38.15
N VAL A 103 10.77 35.23 38.62
CA VAL A 103 10.95 33.78 38.73
C VAL A 103 11.31 33.43 40.18
N PRO A 104 10.35 33.52 41.13
CA PRO A 104 10.60 33.07 42.50
C PRO A 104 10.90 31.57 42.55
N LYS A 105 11.53 31.09 43.63
CA LYS A 105 11.88 29.66 43.81
C LYS A 105 10.69 28.68 43.68
N SER A 106 9.47 29.17 43.89
CA SER A 106 8.23 28.41 43.76
C SER A 106 7.68 28.38 42.33
N HIS A 107 8.32 29.03 41.36
CA HIS A 107 7.88 29.07 39.97
C HIS A 107 8.24 27.74 39.28
N ASP A 108 7.33 27.16 38.49
CA ASP A 108 7.50 25.83 37.86
C ASP A 108 8.78 25.70 37.02
N TYR A 109 9.15 26.74 36.27
CA TYR A 109 10.38 26.78 35.47
C TYR A 109 11.64 27.25 36.23
N TYR A 110 11.59 27.47 37.55
CA TYR A 110 12.70 28.06 38.32
C TYR A 110 14.01 27.27 38.16
N GLY A 111 13.96 25.95 38.36
CA GLY A 111 15.15 25.09 38.30
C GLY A 111 15.86 25.15 36.96
N ALA A 112 15.13 24.97 35.87
CA ALA A 112 15.68 25.04 34.50
C ALA A 112 16.25 26.42 34.16
N ILE A 113 15.54 27.51 34.50
CA ILE A 113 16.01 28.89 34.26
C ILE A 113 17.26 29.18 35.08
N ALA A 114 17.30 28.77 36.35
CA ALA A 114 18.46 28.98 37.21
C ALA A 114 19.67 28.16 36.72
N ALA A 115 19.48 26.90 36.32
CA ALA A 115 20.54 26.05 35.77
C ALA A 115 21.17 26.66 34.52
N LEU A 116 20.36 27.08 33.54
CA LEU A 116 20.84 27.73 32.33
C LEU A 116 21.55 29.07 32.62
N ALA A 117 21.05 29.86 33.59
CA ALA A 117 21.70 31.10 33.99
C ALA A 117 23.04 30.86 34.70
N ASN A 118 23.13 29.84 35.57
CA ASN A 118 24.35 29.43 36.26
C ASN A 118 25.41 28.90 35.27
N ALA A 119 24.97 28.20 34.23
CA ALA A 119 25.82 27.74 33.12
C ALA A 119 26.18 28.88 32.13
N GLY A 120 25.59 30.07 32.29
CA GLY A 120 25.91 31.26 31.48
C GLY A 120 25.21 31.31 30.12
N HIS A 121 24.24 30.44 29.85
CA HIS A 121 23.52 30.38 28.58
C HIS A 121 22.38 31.42 28.47
N ILE A 122 21.92 31.98 29.60
CA ILE A 122 20.90 33.04 29.65
C ILE A 122 21.22 34.11 30.69
N SER A 123 20.76 35.34 30.44
CA SER A 123 21.04 36.50 31.31
C SER A 123 19.81 37.31 31.74
N GLY A 124 18.62 37.03 31.16
CA GLY A 124 17.39 37.80 31.41
C GLY A 124 17.42 39.21 30.82
N TYR A 125 16.54 40.09 31.33
CA TYR A 125 16.42 41.49 30.92
C TYR A 125 17.10 42.44 31.93
N GLU A 126 17.40 43.66 31.49
CA GLU A 126 18.08 44.68 32.31
C GLU A 126 17.34 45.04 33.61
N ASP A 127 16.01 44.92 33.61
CA ASP A 127 15.15 45.19 34.78
C ASP A 127 15.18 44.08 35.84
N LYS A 128 16.01 43.05 35.64
CA LYS A 128 16.14 41.82 36.43
C LYS A 128 14.92 40.91 36.33
N THR A 129 14.26 40.85 35.18
CA THR A 129 13.22 39.85 34.88
C THR A 129 13.69 38.82 33.85
N TYR A 130 13.06 37.65 33.78
CA TYR A 130 13.29 36.64 32.74
C TYR A 130 12.10 36.53 31.76
N LYS A 131 10.90 36.85 32.22
CA LYS A 131 9.62 36.80 31.51
C LYS A 131 9.27 35.40 31.00
N PRO A 132 9.15 34.39 31.88
CA PRO A 132 8.97 32.99 31.48
C PRO A 132 7.68 32.73 30.67
N GLY A 133 6.62 33.51 30.89
CA GLY A 133 5.35 33.37 30.17
C GLY A 133 5.31 34.01 28.78
N GLU A 134 6.30 34.85 28.41
CA GLU A 134 6.31 35.49 27.10
C GLU A 134 6.69 34.48 26.00
N LYS A 135 5.99 34.56 24.85
CA LYS A 135 6.30 33.75 23.67
C LYS A 135 7.64 34.18 23.07
N ILE A 136 8.54 33.23 22.85
CA ILE A 136 9.87 33.53 22.28
C ILE A 136 9.74 33.92 20.81
N ASN A 137 10.56 34.86 20.35
CA ASN A 137 10.71 35.18 18.94
C ASN A 137 12.00 34.57 18.39
N ARG A 138 12.15 34.56 17.06
CA ARG A 138 13.31 33.97 16.39
C ARG A 138 14.65 34.64 16.77
N TYR A 139 14.65 35.95 17.09
CA TYR A 139 15.84 36.62 17.62
C TYR A 139 16.32 36.03 18.96
N HIS A 140 15.43 35.89 19.93
CA HIS A 140 15.78 35.32 21.23
C HIS A 140 16.10 33.83 21.16
N MET A 141 15.45 33.09 20.25
CA MET A 141 15.79 31.70 19.95
C MET A 141 17.24 31.60 19.44
N ALA A 142 17.66 32.45 18.51
CA ALA A 142 19.03 32.45 18.01
C ALA A 142 20.06 32.74 19.11
N LEU A 143 19.77 33.70 20.00
CA LEU A 143 20.63 33.98 21.15
C LEU A 143 20.82 32.75 22.05
N ILE A 144 19.71 32.10 22.44
CA ILE A 144 19.75 31.04 23.43
C ILE A 144 20.36 29.76 22.86
N LEU A 145 20.05 29.38 21.61
CA LEU A 145 20.60 28.17 20.99
C LEU A 145 22.09 28.31 20.70
N ALA A 146 22.51 29.45 20.14
CA ALA A 146 23.94 29.69 19.90
C ALA A 146 24.73 29.67 21.21
N SER A 147 24.16 30.18 22.30
CA SER A 147 24.83 30.15 23.60
C SER A 147 24.80 28.77 24.27
N ALA A 148 23.68 28.05 24.18
CA ALA A 148 23.47 26.72 24.79
C ALA A 148 24.40 25.67 24.19
N PHE A 149 24.46 25.63 22.87
CA PHE A 149 25.26 24.67 22.09
C PHE A 149 26.63 25.22 21.68
N ASN A 150 27.01 26.40 22.20
CA ASN A 150 28.29 27.07 21.93
C ASN A 150 28.60 27.24 20.42
N LEU A 151 27.57 27.54 19.63
CA LEU A 151 27.67 27.74 18.20
C LEU A 151 28.34 29.09 17.90
N LYS A 152 29.21 29.11 16.88
CA LYS A 152 29.95 30.29 16.47
C LYS A 152 29.76 30.55 14.98
N ALA A 153 29.61 31.83 14.64
CA ALA A 153 29.61 32.27 13.25
C ALA A 153 31.02 32.12 12.66
N LYS A 154 31.09 31.62 11.42
CA LYS A 154 32.29 31.63 10.58
C LYS A 154 32.40 32.98 9.87
N ASN A 155 31.30 33.51 9.34
CA ASN A 155 31.29 34.81 8.66
C ASN A 155 29.97 35.57 8.89
N VAL A 156 30.04 36.62 9.72
CA VAL A 156 28.85 37.44 10.04
C VAL A 156 28.38 38.29 8.85
N GLU A 157 29.24 38.59 7.89
CA GLU A 157 28.90 39.46 6.75
C GLU A 157 28.24 38.73 5.57
N SER A 158 28.17 37.41 5.63
CA SER A 158 27.69 36.55 4.55
C SER A 158 26.19 36.21 4.67
N LEU A 159 25.58 36.52 5.82
CA LEU A 159 24.16 36.30 6.08
C LEU A 159 23.24 36.79 4.93
N PRO A 160 22.45 35.90 4.30
CA PRO A 160 21.59 36.28 3.17
C PRO A 160 20.34 37.07 3.60
N PHE A 161 20.09 37.18 4.92
CA PHE A 161 18.87 37.76 5.46
C PHE A 161 18.94 39.29 5.56
N ILE A 162 18.05 39.97 4.82
CA ILE A 162 18.02 41.44 4.74
C ILE A 162 17.28 42.11 5.91
N ASP A 163 16.57 41.33 6.73
CA ASP A 163 15.70 41.80 7.82
C ASP A 163 16.30 41.56 9.22
N VAL A 164 17.61 41.34 9.32
CA VAL A 164 18.30 41.07 10.59
C VAL A 164 18.80 42.36 11.25
N MET A 165 18.46 42.57 12.53
CA MET A 165 19.01 43.66 13.33
C MET A 165 20.46 43.35 13.73
N ASP A 166 21.34 44.36 13.65
CA ASP A 166 22.78 44.23 13.94
C ASP A 166 23.10 43.50 15.26
N VAL A 167 22.34 43.78 16.32
CA VAL A 167 22.56 43.19 17.66
C VAL A 167 22.38 41.67 17.70
N TYR A 168 21.62 41.08 16.77
CA TYR A 168 21.41 39.63 16.67
C TYR A 168 22.19 38.99 15.53
N LYS A 169 22.85 39.79 14.68
CA LYS A 169 23.48 39.35 13.43
C LYS A 169 24.51 38.23 13.66
N ASP A 170 25.40 38.40 14.63
CA ASP A 170 26.41 37.39 15.00
C ASP A 170 25.81 36.03 15.39
N LYS A 171 24.70 36.04 16.13
CA LYS A 171 24.08 34.82 16.67
C LYS A 171 23.21 34.13 15.62
N ILE A 172 22.59 34.91 14.73
CA ILE A 172 21.87 34.36 13.57
C ILE A 172 22.87 33.78 12.56
N ALA A 173 24.01 34.45 12.33
CA ALA A 173 25.10 33.89 11.52
C ALA A 173 25.57 32.56 12.10
N ALA A 174 25.75 32.48 13.43
CA ALA A 174 26.12 31.23 14.09
C ALA A 174 25.11 30.10 13.83
N LEU A 175 23.80 30.36 13.86
CA LEU A 175 22.80 29.34 13.54
C LEU A 175 22.80 28.99 12.04
N TYR A 176 22.95 29.98 11.17
CA TYR A 176 22.97 29.78 9.72
C TYR A 176 24.19 28.95 9.28
N ASP A 177 25.39 29.35 9.70
CA ASP A 177 26.67 28.74 9.33
C ASP A 177 26.84 27.30 9.86
N ASN A 178 26.02 26.91 10.84
CA ASN A 178 26.00 25.58 11.45
C ASN A 178 24.74 24.77 11.06
N GLY A 179 24.02 25.20 10.01
CA GLY A 179 22.88 24.45 9.46
C GLY A 179 21.64 24.40 10.37
N VAL A 180 21.61 25.17 11.45
CA VAL A 180 20.46 25.19 12.39
C VAL A 180 19.29 25.97 11.79
N THR A 181 19.52 26.91 10.87
CA THR A 181 18.43 27.63 10.20
C THR A 181 18.76 28.03 8.77
N ALA A 182 17.80 27.83 7.86
CA ALA A 182 17.83 28.36 6.48
C ALA A 182 17.03 29.68 6.33
N GLY A 183 16.54 30.26 7.42
CA GLY A 183 15.58 31.37 7.38
C GLY A 183 14.15 30.92 7.13
N LYS A 184 13.23 31.88 6.94
CA LYS A 184 11.83 31.61 6.54
C LYS A 184 11.69 31.55 5.02
N THR A 185 12.50 32.35 4.34
CA THR A 185 12.76 32.31 2.91
C THR A 185 14.25 32.52 2.71
N ALA A 186 14.76 32.35 1.48
CA ALA A 186 16.17 32.54 1.15
C ALA A 186 16.75 33.90 1.64
N THR A 187 15.93 34.96 1.71
CA THR A 187 16.40 36.31 2.09
C THR A 187 15.75 36.89 3.34
N THR A 188 14.88 36.13 4.04
CA THR A 188 14.14 36.65 5.21
C THR A 188 14.28 35.72 6.41
N PHE A 189 14.82 36.22 7.52
CA PHE A 189 14.92 35.51 8.78
C PHE A 189 13.63 35.57 9.61
N GLY A 190 12.92 36.71 9.59
CA GLY A 190 11.66 36.91 10.32
C GLY A 190 11.85 37.07 11.83
N GLY A 191 12.88 37.78 12.30
CA GLY A 191 13.34 37.74 13.69
C GLY A 191 12.30 38.07 14.78
N ASN A 192 11.30 38.91 14.47
CA ASN A 192 10.21 39.25 15.39
C ASN A 192 9.09 38.20 15.47
N GLN A 193 9.04 37.25 14.53
CA GLN A 193 8.02 36.21 14.51
C GLN A 193 8.22 35.23 15.66
N LYS A 194 7.10 34.71 16.17
CA LYS A 194 7.09 33.73 17.25
C LYS A 194 7.47 32.35 16.72
N VAL A 195 8.08 31.53 17.58
CA VAL A 195 8.52 30.17 17.25
C VAL A 195 7.50 29.18 17.80
N THR A 196 7.10 28.20 16.99
CA THR A 196 6.20 27.13 17.43
C THR A 196 6.96 26.02 18.18
N ARG A 197 6.26 25.13 18.87
CA ARG A 197 6.88 24.01 19.59
C ARG A 197 7.50 22.98 18.65
N GLY A 198 6.88 22.71 17.50
CA GLY A 198 7.44 21.85 16.45
C GLY A 198 8.71 22.45 15.84
N GLN A 199 8.68 23.76 15.54
CA GLN A 199 9.88 24.47 15.07
C GLN A 199 11.02 24.45 16.10
N MET A 200 10.72 24.65 17.38
CA MET A 200 11.75 24.60 18.43
C MET A 200 12.38 23.20 18.54
N ALA A 201 11.60 22.12 18.37
CA ALA A 201 12.14 20.76 18.37
C ALA A 201 13.17 20.56 17.25
N LEU A 202 12.82 20.97 16.01
CA LEU A 202 13.74 20.96 14.87
C LEU A 202 15.03 21.74 15.16
N PHE A 203 14.91 22.95 15.71
CA PHE A 203 16.07 23.77 16.02
C PHE A 203 16.98 23.18 17.10
N ILE A 204 16.43 22.48 18.09
CA ILE A 204 17.21 21.85 19.15
C ILE A 204 17.95 20.63 18.63
N VAL A 205 17.28 19.75 17.88
CA VAL A 205 17.91 18.57 17.27
C VAL A 205 19.03 19.01 16.31
N ALA A 206 18.77 20.02 15.47
CA ALA A 206 19.79 20.56 14.58
C ALA A 206 20.97 21.19 15.35
N ALA A 207 20.70 21.95 16.41
CA ALA A 207 21.75 22.57 17.22
C ALA A 207 22.59 21.55 18.01
N GLU A 208 21.98 20.44 18.45
CA GLU A 208 22.69 19.34 19.10
C GLU A 208 23.59 18.58 18.12
N LYS A 209 23.08 18.26 16.92
CA LYS A 209 23.90 17.67 15.84
C LYS A 209 25.08 18.57 15.49
N ALA A 210 24.86 19.89 15.43
CA ALA A 210 25.91 20.88 15.20
C ALA A 210 26.91 21.03 16.36
N ALA A 211 26.54 20.59 17.57
CA ALA A 211 27.39 20.66 18.74
C ALA A 211 28.31 19.44 18.91
N TYR A 212 28.04 18.33 18.21
CA TYR A 212 28.94 17.19 18.21
C TYR A 212 30.34 17.61 17.72
N PRO A 213 31.41 17.01 18.27
CA PRO A 213 32.76 17.36 17.86
C PRO A 213 32.95 17.07 16.37
N THR A 214 33.15 18.13 15.61
CA THR A 214 33.76 18.02 14.29
C THR A 214 35.28 18.09 14.45
N MET A 215 35.98 17.29 13.66
CA MET A 215 37.43 17.31 13.61
C MET A 215 37.92 17.20 12.17
N THR A 216 39.04 17.83 11.87
CA THR A 216 39.80 17.56 10.65
C THR A 216 40.92 16.61 11.03
N VAL A 217 40.99 15.44 10.38
CA VAL A 217 42.02 14.44 10.62
C VAL A 217 43.35 14.95 10.08
N SER A 218 44.38 14.96 10.93
CA SER A 218 45.75 15.31 10.53
C SER A 218 46.63 14.08 10.30
N GLU A 219 46.49 13.06 11.15
CA GLU A 219 47.24 11.80 11.07
C GLU A 219 46.50 10.70 11.84
N ILE A 220 46.63 9.45 11.41
CA ILE A 220 46.19 8.28 12.17
C ILE A 220 47.40 7.38 12.40
N LYS A 221 47.73 7.09 13.65
CA LYS A 221 48.81 6.17 14.03
C LYS A 221 48.59 5.63 15.43
N ASP A 222 49.21 4.49 15.72
CA ASP A 222 49.18 3.88 17.06
C ASP A 222 47.75 3.72 17.64
N SER A 223 46.78 3.35 16.78
CA SER A 223 45.35 3.26 17.09
C SER A 223 44.73 4.54 17.66
N LYS A 224 45.25 5.69 17.24
CA LYS A 224 44.73 7.01 17.57
C LYS A 224 44.52 7.86 16.32
N VAL A 225 43.48 8.68 16.38
CA VAL A 225 43.20 9.76 15.42
C VAL A 225 43.75 11.06 16.01
N TYR A 226 44.66 11.70 15.28
CA TYR A 226 45.17 13.02 15.58
C TYR A 226 44.44 14.04 14.72
N THR A 227 44.07 15.16 15.33
CA THR A 227 43.30 16.21 14.68
C THR A 227 44.17 17.41 14.32
N ALA A 228 43.73 18.23 13.38
CA ALA A 228 44.43 19.45 12.97
C ALA A 228 44.59 20.47 14.12
N ASP A 229 43.68 20.46 15.11
CA ASP A 229 43.77 21.29 16.32
C ASP A 229 44.65 20.68 17.43
N GLY A 230 45.31 19.54 17.16
CA GLY A 230 46.29 18.91 18.05
C GLY A 230 45.71 18.04 19.16
N LYS A 231 44.45 17.60 19.05
CA LYS A 231 43.84 16.61 19.95
C LYS A 231 44.11 15.19 19.46
N GLU A 232 43.97 14.24 20.38
CA GLU A 232 44.06 12.80 20.07
C GLU A 232 42.84 12.05 20.63
N TYR A 233 42.37 11.06 19.88
CA TYR A 233 41.27 10.17 20.27
C TYR A 233 41.64 8.71 19.96
N THR A 234 41.25 7.78 20.81
CA THR A 234 41.20 6.34 20.47
C THR A 234 39.87 6.01 19.80
N TYR A 235 39.68 4.81 19.27
CA TYR A 235 38.42 4.37 18.65
C TYR A 235 38.01 2.97 19.13
N SER A 236 36.71 2.67 19.10
CA SER A 236 36.12 1.38 19.49
C SER A 236 36.36 0.30 18.41
N GLU A 237 36.00 -0.95 18.71
CA GLU A 237 36.03 -2.05 17.74
C GLU A 237 35.00 -1.85 16.62
N ASP A 238 33.85 -1.24 16.93
CA ASP A 238 32.74 -1.03 15.99
C ASP A 238 33.10 -0.09 14.83
N VAL A 239 33.98 0.91 15.07
CA VAL A 239 34.46 1.84 14.03
C VAL A 239 35.91 1.55 13.59
N ALA A 240 36.49 0.44 14.02
CA ALA A 240 37.91 0.15 13.77
C ALA A 240 38.23 0.03 12.26
N ALA A 241 37.30 -0.49 11.46
CA ALA A 241 37.47 -0.62 10.02
C ALA A 241 37.59 0.74 9.31
N ILE A 242 36.81 1.75 9.74
CA ILE A 242 36.91 3.12 9.21
C ILE A 242 38.33 3.66 9.37
N PHE A 243 38.97 3.46 10.53
CA PHE A 243 40.31 3.96 10.84
C PHE A 243 41.46 3.00 10.50
N ALA A 244 41.18 1.95 9.72
CA ALA A 244 42.19 0.99 9.28
C ALA A 244 43.31 1.64 8.47
N GLU A 245 44.50 1.02 8.48
CA GLU A 245 45.70 1.55 7.79
C GLU A 245 45.47 1.83 6.30
N ALA A 246 44.64 0.99 5.64
CA ALA A 246 44.27 1.18 4.24
C ALA A 246 43.55 2.51 3.97
N ASN A 247 42.80 3.03 4.96
CA ASN A 247 42.00 4.25 4.83
C ASN A 247 42.76 5.52 5.21
N HIS A 248 43.98 5.43 5.74
CA HIS A 248 44.71 6.61 6.23
C HIS A 248 44.90 7.67 5.15
N LYS A 249 45.14 7.25 3.90
CA LYS A 249 45.25 8.17 2.76
C LYS A 249 43.92 8.86 2.47
N ALA A 250 42.80 8.13 2.47
CA ALA A 250 41.48 8.72 2.25
C ALA A 250 41.04 9.65 3.39
N LEU A 251 41.42 9.33 4.62
CA LEU A 251 41.12 10.12 5.81
C LEU A 251 42.07 11.30 6.02
N GLU A 252 43.14 11.45 5.25
CA GLU A 252 44.04 12.60 5.37
C GLU A 252 43.29 13.91 5.05
N ASN A 253 43.25 14.85 5.99
CA ASN A 253 42.45 16.08 5.92
C ASN A 253 40.93 15.85 5.80
N ALA A 254 40.43 14.64 6.09
CA ALA A 254 39.00 14.40 6.13
C ALA A 254 38.37 15.17 7.29
N ASP A 255 37.18 15.72 7.05
CA ASP A 255 36.37 16.32 8.10
C ASP A 255 35.38 15.29 8.62
N MET A 256 35.35 15.08 9.93
CA MET A 256 34.56 14.04 10.57
C MET A 256 33.71 14.63 11.69
N GLY A 257 32.44 14.24 11.71
CA GLY A 257 31.58 14.35 12.88
C GLY A 257 31.56 13.01 13.60
N VAL A 258 31.96 13.02 14.87
CA VAL A 258 32.09 11.80 15.68
C VAL A 258 31.27 11.87 16.96
N ILE A 259 30.92 10.69 17.46
CA ILE A 259 30.43 10.51 18.83
C ILE A 259 31.62 10.06 19.69
N VAL A 260 31.94 10.83 20.73
CA VAL A 260 33.09 10.59 21.60
C VAL A 260 32.66 10.33 23.02
N GLU A 261 33.03 9.16 23.53
CA GLU A 261 32.83 8.76 24.91
C GLU A 261 34.18 8.61 25.61
N LYS A 262 34.50 9.53 26.52
CA LYS A 262 35.75 9.52 27.31
C LYS A 262 37.03 9.48 26.48
N GLY A 263 37.01 10.16 25.34
CA GLY A 263 38.14 10.21 24.42
C GLY A 263 38.22 9.00 23.47
N VAL A 264 37.23 8.11 23.49
CA VAL A 264 37.05 7.02 22.53
C VAL A 264 35.98 7.44 21.52
N ILE A 265 36.31 7.45 20.23
CA ILE A 265 35.34 7.54 19.14
C ILE A 265 34.58 6.21 19.12
N VAL A 266 33.28 6.27 19.36
CA VAL A 266 32.41 5.07 19.34
C VAL A 266 31.62 4.96 18.05
N ASP A 267 31.33 6.09 17.39
CA ASP A 267 30.57 6.15 16.14
C ASP A 267 30.97 7.37 15.28
N VAL A 268 30.64 7.30 13.98
CA VAL A 268 30.82 8.37 12.99
C VAL A 268 29.45 8.76 12.41
N TYR A 269 29.03 10.01 12.61
CA TYR A 269 27.74 10.50 12.10
C TYR A 269 27.88 11.41 10.87
N PHE A 270 29.10 11.83 10.53
CA PHE A 270 29.40 12.61 9.33
C PHE A 270 30.84 12.33 8.89
N LEU A 271 31.05 12.16 7.59
CA LEU A 271 32.38 11.99 7.01
C LEU A 271 32.48 12.74 5.69
N ALA A 272 33.46 13.63 5.56
CA ALA A 272 33.83 14.27 4.30
C ALA A 272 35.25 13.86 3.88
N LEU A 273 35.35 13.19 2.74
CA LEU A 273 36.60 12.75 2.14
C LEU A 273 37.15 13.86 1.24
N ASN A 274 38.29 14.44 1.64
CA ASN A 274 38.87 15.63 1.02
C ASN A 274 40.17 15.35 0.24
N ASN A 275 40.69 14.11 0.27
CA ASN A 275 41.98 13.79 -0.36
C ASN A 275 41.79 13.20 -1.75
N ALA A 276 42.24 13.92 -2.79
CA ALA A 276 42.09 13.50 -4.17
C ALA A 276 43.15 12.47 -4.58
N GLY A 277 42.73 11.50 -5.38
CA GLY A 277 43.63 10.56 -6.06
C GLY A 277 44.09 11.08 -7.42
N THR A 278 44.56 10.15 -8.23
CA THR A 278 44.82 10.36 -9.66
C THR A 278 44.29 9.18 -10.46
N GLU A 279 44.13 9.33 -11.78
CA GLU A 279 43.71 8.24 -12.66
C GLU A 279 44.56 6.95 -12.49
N ALA A 280 45.86 7.10 -12.28
CA ALA A 280 46.78 5.97 -12.11
C ALA A 280 46.79 5.38 -10.69
N GLU A 281 46.37 6.18 -9.70
CA GLU A 281 46.40 5.81 -8.29
C GLU A 281 45.23 6.51 -7.58
N PRO A 282 44.01 5.97 -7.70
CA PRO A 282 42.85 6.48 -6.98
C PRO A 282 43.06 6.30 -5.47
N VAL A 283 42.41 7.17 -4.70
CA VAL A 283 42.39 7.05 -3.23
C VAL A 283 41.20 6.17 -2.85
N VAL A 284 41.44 5.15 -2.04
CA VAL A 284 40.42 4.17 -1.64
C VAL A 284 40.03 4.39 -0.19
N PHE A 285 38.73 4.45 0.07
CA PHE A 285 38.12 4.36 1.39
C PHE A 285 37.28 3.09 1.46
N ASP A 286 37.71 2.13 2.26
CA ASP A 286 37.04 0.85 2.50
C ASP A 286 36.40 0.86 3.90
N GLY A 287 35.09 0.99 3.95
CA GLY A 287 34.32 1.01 5.20
C GLY A 287 34.36 -0.31 5.97
N GLY A 288 34.76 -1.42 5.35
CA GLY A 288 34.78 -2.74 5.99
C GLY A 288 33.44 -3.16 6.60
N ASP A 289 32.36 -2.92 5.87
CA ASP A 289 30.95 -3.13 6.26
C ASP A 289 30.51 -2.28 7.48
N SER A 290 31.18 -1.15 7.71
CA SER A 290 30.82 -0.18 8.76
C SER A 290 29.67 0.72 8.32
N PHE A 291 29.15 1.48 9.29
CA PHE A 291 28.08 2.44 9.09
C PHE A 291 28.58 3.88 9.25
N ILE A 292 28.05 4.79 8.42
CA ILE A 292 28.02 6.23 8.70
C ILE A 292 26.58 6.57 9.09
N LEU A 293 26.37 7.03 10.32
CA LEU A 293 25.01 7.26 10.85
C LEU A 293 24.27 8.42 10.18
N GLY A 294 25.01 9.33 9.55
CA GLY A 294 24.46 10.46 8.80
C GLY A 294 25.14 10.56 7.44
N ASP A 295 25.58 11.77 7.09
CA ASP A 295 25.91 12.09 5.71
C ASP A 295 27.37 11.73 5.35
N LEU A 296 27.55 11.21 4.14
CA LEU A 296 28.86 11.03 3.51
C LEU A 296 29.05 12.10 2.43
N VAL A 297 30.18 12.80 2.45
CA VAL A 297 30.55 13.80 1.45
C VAL A 297 31.81 13.37 0.72
N VAL A 298 31.72 13.29 -0.61
CA VAL A 298 32.85 13.05 -1.49
C VAL A 298 33.28 14.40 -2.08
N ASN A 299 34.38 14.94 -1.54
CA ASN A 299 34.90 16.26 -1.88
C ASN A 299 36.32 16.20 -2.49
N ALA A 300 36.56 15.16 -3.29
CA ALA A 300 37.82 14.98 -3.98
C ALA A 300 37.66 14.10 -5.25
N ASP A 301 38.48 14.36 -6.25
CA ASP A 301 38.49 13.59 -7.50
C ASP A 301 39.25 12.26 -7.36
N TRP A 302 38.94 11.29 -8.21
CA TRP A 302 39.59 9.97 -8.25
C TRP A 302 39.53 9.22 -6.91
N LEU A 303 38.35 9.20 -6.30
CA LEU A 303 38.05 8.44 -5.09
C LEU A 303 37.31 7.13 -5.42
N GLU A 304 37.60 6.09 -4.64
CA GLU A 304 36.85 4.84 -4.56
C GLU A 304 36.34 4.69 -3.13
N VAL A 305 35.02 4.61 -2.95
CA VAL A 305 34.36 4.34 -1.66
C VAL A 305 33.77 2.95 -1.73
N LYS A 306 34.02 2.09 -0.75
CA LYS A 306 33.47 0.73 -0.75
C LYS A 306 33.13 0.11 0.59
N ASN A 307 32.33 -0.95 0.56
CA ASN A 307 31.93 -1.77 1.72
C ASN A 307 31.40 -0.91 2.87
N LEU A 308 30.35 -0.13 2.61
CA LEU A 308 29.88 0.88 3.55
C LEU A 308 28.36 1.00 3.49
N THR A 309 27.72 1.21 4.64
CA THR A 309 26.32 1.66 4.69
C THR A 309 26.27 3.12 5.14
N VAL A 310 25.64 3.97 4.35
CA VAL A 310 25.38 5.38 4.65
C VAL A 310 23.91 5.52 4.97
N LEU A 311 23.59 5.81 6.23
CA LEU A 311 22.21 5.93 6.69
C LEU A 311 21.63 7.32 6.39
N GLY A 312 22.48 8.33 6.20
CA GLY A 312 22.10 9.64 5.68
C GLY A 312 22.27 9.77 4.15
N ASP A 313 22.49 10.99 3.70
CA ASP A 313 22.66 11.29 2.27
C ASP A 313 24.11 11.13 1.81
N LEU A 314 24.29 10.89 0.51
CA LEU A 314 25.59 10.92 -0.15
C LEU A 314 25.72 12.20 -1.01
N TYR A 315 26.60 13.11 -0.62
CA TYR A 315 26.89 14.34 -1.36
C TYR A 315 28.13 14.17 -2.24
N ILE A 316 27.97 14.39 -3.54
CA ILE A 316 29.04 14.39 -4.54
C ILE A 316 29.24 15.83 -4.99
N THR A 317 30.27 16.46 -4.43
CA THR A 317 30.56 17.88 -4.66
C THR A 317 31.15 18.13 -6.05
N SER A 318 31.26 19.40 -6.43
CA SER A 318 31.91 19.83 -7.68
C SER A 318 33.39 19.48 -7.81
N GLU A 319 34.07 19.07 -6.72
CA GLU A 319 35.48 18.66 -6.77
C GLU A 319 35.67 17.29 -7.46
N VAL A 320 34.61 16.50 -7.60
CA VAL A 320 34.63 15.25 -8.39
C VAL A 320 34.52 15.58 -9.87
N VAL A 321 35.65 15.94 -10.50
CA VAL A 321 35.69 16.43 -11.87
C VAL A 321 35.78 15.31 -12.91
N ASN A 322 36.44 14.19 -12.59
CA ASN A 322 36.68 13.12 -13.56
C ASN A 322 36.00 11.81 -13.17
N SER A 323 36.26 11.28 -11.96
CA SER A 323 35.79 9.93 -11.61
C SER A 323 35.54 9.76 -10.11
N LEU A 324 34.44 9.08 -9.80
CA LEU A 324 34.14 8.49 -8.49
C LEU A 324 33.65 7.06 -8.69
N SER A 325 34.21 6.13 -7.94
CA SER A 325 33.71 4.76 -7.83
C SER A 325 33.08 4.55 -6.46
N VAL A 326 31.88 3.98 -6.43
CA VAL A 326 31.11 3.61 -5.24
C VAL A 326 30.81 2.12 -5.38
N ASP A 327 31.42 1.28 -4.56
CA ASP A 327 31.41 -0.19 -4.73
C ASP A 327 30.92 -0.90 -3.46
N MET A 328 29.85 -1.69 -3.54
CA MET A 328 29.20 -2.31 -2.39
C MET A 328 28.86 -1.28 -1.29
N VAL A 329 28.25 -0.16 -1.70
CA VAL A 329 27.77 0.87 -0.78
C VAL A 329 26.25 0.93 -0.81
N ASP A 330 25.64 0.87 0.36
CA ASP A 330 24.19 1.03 0.54
C ASP A 330 23.91 2.45 1.04
N VAL A 331 23.11 3.22 0.31
CA VAL A 331 22.73 4.59 0.67
C VAL A 331 21.23 4.62 0.93
N ASP A 332 20.85 4.75 2.20
CA ASP A 332 19.43 4.78 2.61
C ASP A 332 18.78 6.15 2.29
N GLY A 333 19.58 7.23 2.35
CA GLY A 333 19.22 8.57 1.93
C GLY A 333 19.24 8.81 0.42
N GLU A 334 19.27 10.08 0.01
CA GLU A 334 19.40 10.47 -1.40
C GLU A 334 20.87 10.72 -1.78
N VAL A 335 21.21 10.51 -3.05
CA VAL A 335 22.50 10.92 -3.61
C VAL A 335 22.32 12.28 -4.28
N PHE A 336 23.07 13.29 -3.82
CA PHE A 336 23.06 14.63 -4.39
C PHE A 336 24.34 14.87 -5.21
N VAL A 337 24.18 15.28 -6.47
CA VAL A 337 25.29 15.62 -7.37
C VAL A 337 25.23 17.11 -7.71
N GLU A 338 26.06 17.89 -7.03
CA GLU A 338 26.04 19.35 -7.11
C GLU A 338 26.72 19.88 -8.38
N GLU A 339 26.27 21.03 -8.90
CA GLU A 339 26.96 21.77 -9.97
C GLU A 339 27.90 22.86 -9.41
N ILE A 340 28.89 23.30 -10.19
CA ILE A 340 29.73 24.46 -9.86
C ILE A 340 28.86 25.73 -9.94
N GLU A 341 28.31 26.19 -8.81
CA GLU A 341 27.67 27.50 -8.78
C GLU A 341 28.69 28.64 -8.70
N ALA A 342 28.45 29.70 -9.50
CA ALA A 342 29.09 30.99 -9.30
C ALA A 342 28.58 31.63 -8.00
N ALA A 343 29.21 31.28 -6.89
CA ALA A 343 29.13 31.94 -5.60
C ALA A 343 27.73 32.49 -5.22
N GLU A 344 26.83 31.61 -4.79
CA GLU A 344 25.90 31.92 -3.71
C GLU A 344 25.98 30.86 -2.59
N GLU A 345 25.49 31.23 -1.41
CA GLU A 345 25.89 30.65 -0.13
C GLU A 345 25.07 29.41 0.27
N SER A 346 25.56 28.22 -0.06
CA SER A 346 25.11 26.96 0.55
C SER A 346 25.57 26.83 2.03
N PRO A 347 24.75 26.24 2.92
CA PRO A 347 25.03 26.08 4.35
C PRO A 347 26.17 25.10 4.70
N VAL A 348 26.76 24.39 3.74
CA VAL A 348 27.98 23.56 3.97
C VAL A 348 29.24 24.43 3.98
N ALA A 349 29.21 25.52 4.77
CA ALA A 349 30.16 26.63 4.73
C ALA A 349 31.60 26.31 5.19
N SER A 350 31.97 25.04 5.39
CA SER A 350 33.33 24.65 5.79
C SER A 350 34.32 24.46 4.63
N LEU A 351 33.85 24.21 3.41
CA LEU A 351 34.69 23.64 2.33
C LEU A 351 35.04 24.60 1.18
N LYS A 352 34.70 25.89 1.26
CA LYS A 352 34.93 26.82 0.14
C LYS A 352 36.37 27.36 0.08
N LYS A 353 37.25 26.69 -0.68
CA LYS A 353 38.46 27.31 -1.25
C LYS A 353 38.24 27.60 -2.74
N ILE A 354 37.93 28.88 -3.00
CA ILE A 354 37.60 29.47 -4.31
C ILE A 354 38.63 29.11 -5.39
N LEU A 355 38.19 28.46 -6.47
CA LEU A 355 38.85 28.46 -7.78
C LEU A 355 37.89 28.98 -8.86
N PRO A 356 38.40 29.73 -9.86
CA PRO A 356 37.57 30.37 -10.88
C PRO A 356 36.96 29.37 -11.87
N PHE A 357 35.74 29.72 -12.31
CA PHE A 357 34.98 29.16 -13.42
C PHE A 357 35.88 28.64 -14.57
N ASN A 358 36.00 27.32 -14.69
CA ASN A 358 36.47 26.70 -15.91
C ASN A 358 35.23 26.19 -16.66
N THR A 359 34.83 26.90 -17.71
CA THR A 359 33.73 26.51 -18.63
C THR A 359 34.09 25.28 -19.49
N ALA A 360 34.97 24.40 -18.99
CA ALA A 360 35.50 23.24 -19.70
C ALA A 360 35.79 22.04 -18.78
N ALA A 361 35.18 21.95 -17.59
CA ALA A 361 35.42 20.84 -16.66
C ALA A 361 34.57 19.61 -17.02
N ALA A 362 35.25 18.67 -17.69
CA ALA A 362 35.09 17.22 -17.85
C ALA A 362 33.76 16.50 -17.47
N ASN A 363 33.40 15.55 -18.34
CA ASN A 363 32.35 14.55 -18.15
C ASN A 363 32.64 13.69 -16.91
N ALA A 364 32.22 14.13 -15.72
CA ALA A 364 32.40 13.38 -14.49
C ALA A 364 31.72 12.00 -14.64
N LYS A 365 32.45 10.96 -14.26
CA LYS A 365 31.98 9.57 -14.33
C LYS A 365 31.71 9.06 -12.93
N LEU A 366 30.46 8.74 -12.66
CA LEU A 366 30.03 8.13 -11.41
C LEU A 366 29.74 6.65 -11.69
N SER A 367 30.49 5.77 -11.04
CA SER A 367 30.31 4.33 -11.14
C SER A 367 29.78 3.79 -9.82
N PHE A 368 28.58 3.22 -9.86
CA PHE A 368 27.98 2.49 -8.74
C PHE A 368 28.06 0.99 -9.03
N VAL A 369 28.82 0.26 -8.24
CA VAL A 369 29.05 -1.18 -8.41
C VAL A 369 28.45 -1.88 -7.20
N ASP A 370 27.57 -2.85 -7.40
CA ASP A 370 26.92 -3.65 -6.36
C ASP A 370 26.33 -2.79 -5.21
N SER A 371 25.94 -1.56 -5.55
CA SER A 371 25.54 -0.52 -4.60
C SER A 371 24.03 -0.31 -4.68
N THR A 372 23.39 -0.04 -3.55
CA THR A 372 21.94 0.17 -3.49
C THR A 372 21.69 1.68 -3.39
N ILE A 373 21.05 2.24 -4.41
CA ILE A 373 20.82 3.68 -4.52
C ILE A 373 19.32 3.93 -4.70
N LYS A 374 18.72 4.60 -3.72
CA LYS A 374 17.31 4.97 -3.75
C LYS A 374 17.03 6.01 -4.83
N SER A 375 17.73 7.14 -4.78
CA SER A 375 17.60 8.18 -5.80
C SER A 375 18.89 8.96 -6.00
N ILE A 376 19.06 9.48 -7.22
CA ILE A 376 20.10 10.46 -7.56
C ILE A 376 19.43 11.76 -8.01
N ASP A 377 19.66 12.85 -7.28
CA ASP A 377 19.28 14.21 -7.70
C ASP A 377 20.53 14.94 -8.20
N THR A 378 20.52 15.33 -9.47
CA THR A 378 21.66 15.99 -10.11
C THR A 378 21.28 17.33 -10.70
N GLU A 379 22.12 18.33 -10.41
CA GLU A 379 22.12 19.63 -11.07
C GLU A 379 23.24 19.71 -12.13
N ARG A 380 24.13 18.71 -12.16
CA ARG A 380 25.33 18.72 -13.00
C ARG A 380 25.05 18.32 -14.44
N ASN A 381 25.52 19.14 -15.37
CA ASN A 381 25.49 18.87 -16.80
C ASN A 381 26.62 17.92 -17.26
N ASN A 382 26.40 17.16 -18.35
CA ASN A 382 27.35 16.21 -18.96
C ASN A 382 27.84 15.10 -18.00
N LEU A 383 27.00 14.68 -17.07
CA LEU A 383 27.29 13.59 -16.14
C LEU A 383 27.16 12.23 -16.82
N GLU A 384 28.10 11.31 -16.58
CA GLU A 384 27.98 9.90 -16.94
C GLU A 384 27.74 9.07 -15.68
N ILE A 385 26.56 8.45 -15.57
CA ILE A 385 26.19 7.55 -14.47
C ILE A 385 26.20 6.12 -15.01
N THR A 386 27.02 5.26 -14.40
CA THR A 386 27.07 3.84 -14.70
C THR A 386 26.70 3.05 -13.45
N SER A 387 25.82 2.07 -13.58
CA SER A 387 25.47 1.17 -12.48
C SER A 387 25.19 -0.25 -12.98
N ASN A 388 25.65 -1.25 -12.24
CA ASN A 388 25.31 -2.66 -12.49
C ASN A 388 24.08 -3.12 -11.68
N THR A 389 23.65 -2.33 -10.71
CA THR A 389 22.39 -2.47 -9.96
C THR A 389 21.37 -1.46 -10.47
N ALA A 390 20.08 -1.78 -10.32
CA ALA A 390 19.01 -0.88 -10.72
C ALA A 390 18.97 0.33 -9.77
N ILE A 391 18.76 1.52 -10.32
CA ILE A 391 18.54 2.76 -9.57
C ILE A 391 17.04 3.07 -9.59
N SER A 392 16.45 3.32 -8.43
CA SER A 392 14.99 3.54 -8.38
C SER A 392 14.58 4.85 -9.05
N GLU A 393 15.27 5.96 -8.77
CA GLU A 393 14.97 7.24 -9.42
C GLU A 393 16.22 8.08 -9.77
N VAL A 394 16.20 8.72 -10.93
CA VAL A 394 17.12 9.81 -11.27
C VAL A 394 16.34 11.10 -11.55
N LYS A 395 16.57 12.13 -10.74
CA LYS A 395 15.94 13.45 -10.84
C LYS A 395 16.92 14.40 -11.54
N LEU A 396 16.47 15.00 -12.64
CA LEU A 396 17.23 15.99 -13.40
C LEU A 396 16.72 17.39 -13.05
N SER A 397 17.49 18.08 -12.23
CA SER A 397 17.18 19.40 -11.68
C SER A 397 17.73 20.52 -12.58
N LYS A 398 17.77 21.77 -12.09
CA LYS A 398 18.11 22.95 -12.90
C LYS A 398 19.52 22.79 -13.51
N ASN A 399 19.67 23.30 -14.74
CA ASN A 399 20.91 23.36 -15.54
C ASN A 399 21.40 22.07 -16.22
N VAL A 400 20.73 20.92 -16.03
CA VAL A 400 21.11 19.68 -16.74
C VAL A 400 20.68 19.73 -18.21
N ASN A 401 21.62 19.95 -19.14
CA ASN A 401 21.33 19.93 -20.59
C ASN A 401 21.57 18.57 -21.23
N ALA A 402 22.49 17.78 -20.70
CA ALA A 402 22.83 16.46 -21.20
C ALA A 402 23.24 15.55 -20.04
N ILE A 403 22.81 14.30 -20.11
CA ILE A 403 23.21 13.23 -19.19
C ILE A 403 23.38 11.91 -19.96
N GLN A 404 24.34 11.10 -19.53
CA GLN A 404 24.55 9.75 -20.01
C GLN A 404 24.23 8.73 -18.90
N LEU A 405 23.21 7.90 -19.13
CA LEU A 405 22.74 6.86 -18.22
C LEU A 405 23.08 5.47 -18.77
N ASN A 406 24.09 4.85 -18.19
CA ASN A 406 24.53 3.48 -18.48
C ASN A 406 24.13 2.55 -17.31
N ALA A 407 22.84 2.59 -16.94
CA ALA A 407 22.27 1.85 -15.81
C ALA A 407 20.83 1.42 -16.11
N ALA A 408 20.33 0.39 -15.41
CA ALA A 408 18.89 0.16 -15.32
C ALA A 408 18.29 1.17 -14.35
N VAL A 409 17.29 1.94 -14.78
CA VAL A 409 16.65 2.97 -13.96
C VAL A 409 15.14 2.74 -13.97
N GLU A 410 14.51 2.72 -12.79
CA GLU A 410 13.06 2.54 -12.72
C GLU A 410 12.32 3.82 -13.13
N ALA A 411 12.75 4.99 -12.64
CA ALA A 411 12.15 6.27 -12.98
C ALA A 411 13.20 7.35 -13.30
N VAL A 412 12.95 8.14 -14.34
CA VAL A 412 13.67 9.39 -14.60
C VAL A 412 12.68 10.54 -14.59
N THR A 413 12.94 11.54 -13.74
CA THR A 413 12.08 12.72 -13.60
C THR A 413 12.82 13.96 -14.11
N VAL A 414 12.26 14.64 -15.10
CA VAL A 414 12.85 15.83 -15.73
C VAL A 414 12.14 17.09 -15.25
N ASN A 415 12.74 17.76 -14.26
CA ASN A 415 12.26 19.00 -13.64
C ASN A 415 12.99 20.26 -14.14
N ASN A 416 13.69 20.16 -15.27
CA ASN A 416 14.41 21.27 -15.88
C ASN A 416 13.52 22.00 -16.89
N ALA A 417 13.38 23.33 -16.82
CA ALA A 417 12.62 24.13 -17.79
C ALA A 417 13.27 24.29 -19.19
N LYS A 418 14.52 23.84 -19.39
CA LYS A 418 15.29 23.97 -20.65
C LYS A 418 15.29 22.65 -21.45
N GLU A 419 16.04 22.62 -22.55
CA GLU A 419 16.30 21.41 -23.33
C GLU A 419 17.20 20.43 -22.55
N VAL A 420 16.80 19.15 -22.53
CA VAL A 420 17.53 18.03 -21.91
C VAL A 420 17.74 16.89 -22.89
N GLN A 421 18.97 16.39 -22.98
CA GLN A 421 19.34 15.22 -23.77
C GLN A 421 19.72 14.07 -22.83
N ILE A 422 18.94 12.99 -22.88
CA ILE A 422 19.17 11.77 -22.11
C ILE A 422 19.69 10.71 -23.08
N SER A 423 20.92 10.26 -22.88
CA SER A 423 21.57 9.25 -23.72
C SER A 423 22.16 8.13 -22.88
N GLY A 424 22.67 7.07 -23.50
CA GLY A 424 23.42 6.01 -22.80
C GLY A 424 23.05 4.62 -23.27
N THR A 425 23.58 3.60 -22.60
CA THR A 425 23.31 2.18 -22.92
C THR A 425 22.40 1.49 -21.90
N GLY A 426 21.86 2.25 -20.94
CA GLY A 426 20.97 1.75 -19.89
C GLY A 426 19.56 1.42 -20.40
N SER A 427 18.67 1.11 -19.46
CA SER A 427 17.23 0.93 -19.71
C SER A 427 16.43 1.78 -18.72
N ILE A 428 15.34 2.40 -19.16
CA ILE A 428 14.52 3.24 -18.29
C ILE A 428 13.08 2.72 -18.32
N ASN A 429 12.51 2.33 -17.18
CA ASN A 429 11.12 1.87 -17.14
C ASN A 429 10.15 3.03 -17.31
N LYS A 430 10.34 4.12 -16.57
CA LYS A 430 9.46 5.29 -16.58
C LYS A 430 10.23 6.59 -16.81
N VAL A 431 9.72 7.44 -17.67
CA VAL A 431 10.21 8.82 -17.84
C VAL A 431 9.07 9.79 -17.59
N THR A 432 9.27 10.77 -16.72
CA THR A 432 8.33 11.86 -16.45
C THR A 432 8.92 13.18 -16.92
N VAL A 433 8.28 13.82 -17.88
CA VAL A 433 8.60 15.17 -18.37
C VAL A 433 7.69 16.16 -17.66
N ALA A 434 8.16 16.68 -16.52
CA ALA A 434 7.38 17.55 -15.65
C ALA A 434 7.40 19.02 -16.13
N GLU A 435 8.59 19.60 -16.30
CA GLU A 435 8.76 21.03 -16.60
C GLU A 435 9.47 21.33 -17.94
N ALA A 436 10.12 20.34 -18.55
CA ALA A 436 10.97 20.60 -19.72
C ALA A 436 10.22 21.07 -20.96
N ALA A 437 10.80 22.05 -21.64
CA ALA A 437 10.34 22.51 -22.93
C ALA A 437 10.68 21.52 -24.04
N GLN A 438 11.85 20.85 -23.95
CA GLN A 438 12.29 19.88 -24.94
C GLN A 438 13.10 18.76 -24.28
N VAL A 439 12.79 17.51 -24.64
CA VAL A 439 13.51 16.32 -24.17
C VAL A 439 13.88 15.45 -25.37
N THR A 440 15.16 15.11 -25.50
CA THR A 440 15.61 14.07 -26.44
C THR A 440 15.95 12.82 -25.64
N LEU A 441 15.26 11.72 -25.93
CA LEU A 441 15.50 10.42 -25.29
C LEU A 441 16.18 9.48 -26.29
N ASN A 442 17.46 9.20 -26.07
CA ASN A 442 18.30 8.33 -26.90
C ASN A 442 18.95 7.22 -26.05
N VAL A 443 18.10 6.45 -25.37
CA VAL A 443 18.47 5.30 -24.55
C VAL A 443 17.82 4.06 -25.17
N PRO A 444 18.57 3.15 -25.80
CA PRO A 444 18.00 2.06 -26.59
C PRO A 444 17.19 1.11 -25.72
N GLY A 445 16.07 0.58 -26.25
CA GLY A 445 15.23 -0.41 -25.56
C GLY A 445 13.79 0.05 -25.38
N GLN A 446 13.14 -0.50 -24.36
CA GLN A 446 11.73 -0.24 -24.07
C GLN A 446 11.59 0.67 -22.85
N VAL A 447 10.83 1.75 -23.01
CA VAL A 447 10.27 2.56 -21.93
C VAL A 447 8.85 2.09 -21.70
N LYS A 448 8.55 1.60 -20.50
CA LYS A 448 7.21 1.11 -20.17
C LYS A 448 6.21 2.25 -20.11
N GLU A 449 6.59 3.36 -19.50
CA GLU A 449 5.71 4.53 -19.37
C GLU A 449 6.46 5.84 -19.62
N LEU A 450 6.02 6.61 -20.60
CA LEU A 450 6.46 7.99 -20.83
C LEU A 450 5.31 8.92 -20.46
N VAL A 451 5.48 9.71 -19.41
CA VAL A 451 4.50 10.69 -18.94
C VAL A 451 4.95 12.09 -19.34
N VAL A 452 4.11 12.81 -20.07
CA VAL A 452 4.35 14.21 -20.43
C VAL A 452 3.30 15.07 -19.74
N ALA A 453 3.70 15.82 -18.70
CA ALA A 453 2.79 16.70 -17.97
C ALA A 453 2.71 18.11 -18.60
N ASN A 454 3.82 18.57 -19.18
CA ASN A 454 3.86 19.85 -19.89
C ASN A 454 3.30 19.70 -21.31
N LYS A 455 2.09 20.23 -21.55
CA LYS A 455 1.42 20.22 -22.87
C LYS A 455 2.22 20.87 -24.01
N ASP A 456 3.15 21.77 -23.67
CA ASP A 456 3.98 22.50 -24.63
C ASP A 456 5.34 21.81 -24.87
N ALA A 457 5.60 20.69 -24.19
CA ALA A 457 6.83 19.94 -24.33
C ALA A 457 6.99 19.33 -25.73
N LYS A 458 8.23 19.25 -26.19
CA LYS A 458 8.63 18.52 -27.40
C LYS A 458 9.53 17.35 -27.02
N VAL A 459 9.06 16.14 -27.27
CA VAL A 459 9.80 14.92 -26.96
C VAL A 459 10.27 14.27 -28.25
N SER A 460 11.59 14.15 -28.43
CA SER A 460 12.19 13.42 -29.55
C SER A 460 12.67 12.05 -29.07
N LEU A 461 12.22 10.98 -29.72
CA LEU A 461 12.60 9.60 -29.41
C LEU A 461 13.68 9.09 -30.38
N GLY A 462 14.74 8.46 -29.87
CA GLY A 462 15.74 7.79 -30.72
C GLY A 462 15.12 6.61 -31.50
N GLU A 463 15.72 6.26 -32.65
CA GLU A 463 15.17 5.24 -33.56
C GLU A 463 14.95 3.87 -32.90
N ASN A 464 15.76 3.53 -31.89
CA ASN A 464 15.71 2.27 -31.16
C ASN A 464 14.98 2.37 -29.80
N VAL A 465 14.26 3.46 -29.56
CA VAL A 465 13.45 3.65 -28.35
C VAL A 465 12.02 3.23 -28.65
N THR A 466 11.48 2.30 -27.87
CA THR A 466 10.06 1.90 -27.89
C THR A 466 9.36 2.38 -26.63
N VAL A 467 8.11 2.79 -26.74
CA VAL A 467 7.29 3.29 -25.64
C VAL A 467 6.04 2.41 -25.55
N GLU A 468 5.90 1.68 -24.46
CA GLU A 468 4.75 0.80 -24.27
C GLU A 468 3.47 1.61 -24.02
N LYS A 469 3.57 2.61 -23.14
CA LYS A 469 2.49 3.52 -22.75
C LYS A 469 2.98 4.97 -22.76
N LEU A 470 2.41 5.78 -23.63
CA LEU A 470 2.56 7.23 -23.63
C LEU A 470 1.36 7.86 -22.89
N VAL A 471 1.62 8.66 -21.87
CA VAL A 471 0.60 9.45 -21.15
C VAL A 471 0.77 10.92 -21.49
N VAL A 472 -0.30 11.54 -21.98
CA VAL A 472 -0.32 12.95 -22.37
C VAL A 472 -1.46 13.70 -21.67
N PRO A 473 -1.43 15.05 -21.60
CA PRO A 473 -2.52 15.81 -21.00
C PRO A 473 -3.84 15.61 -21.77
N THR A 474 -4.99 15.76 -21.10
CA THR A 474 -6.31 15.65 -21.75
C THR A 474 -6.44 16.64 -22.91
N GLU A 475 -7.13 16.22 -23.97
CA GLU A 475 -7.37 17.03 -25.18
C GLU A 475 -6.10 17.47 -25.93
N SER A 476 -4.93 16.91 -25.58
CA SER A 476 -3.69 17.21 -26.29
C SER A 476 -3.52 16.33 -27.54
N ASP A 477 -2.90 16.92 -28.57
CA ASP A 477 -2.48 16.17 -29.75
C ASP A 477 -1.11 15.54 -29.50
N TYR A 478 -1.12 14.25 -29.13
CA TYR A 478 0.08 13.48 -28.83
C TYR A 478 1.07 13.43 -30.03
N ALA A 479 0.58 13.52 -31.26
CA ALA A 479 1.43 13.57 -32.46
C ALA A 479 2.23 14.89 -32.54
N THR A 480 1.78 15.94 -31.85
CA THR A 480 2.53 17.20 -31.73
C THR A 480 3.45 17.24 -30.52
N ILE A 481 3.18 16.45 -29.48
CA ILE A 481 4.06 16.30 -28.31
C ILE A 481 5.31 15.51 -28.70
N ILE A 482 5.13 14.42 -29.45
CA ILE A 482 6.25 13.66 -30.00
C ILE A 482 6.78 14.37 -31.26
N ASP A 483 7.89 15.09 -31.12
CA ASP A 483 8.42 15.98 -32.16
C ASP A 483 8.76 15.25 -33.46
N ASN A 484 9.20 13.99 -33.37
CA ASN A 484 9.51 13.14 -34.51
C ASN A 484 8.48 12.02 -34.75
N TYR A 485 7.21 12.24 -34.39
CA TYR A 485 6.13 11.24 -34.38
C TYR A 485 6.07 10.39 -35.66
N GLU A 486 6.10 11.00 -36.84
CA GLU A 486 5.96 10.26 -38.11
C GLU A 486 7.03 9.16 -38.30
N ASN A 487 8.23 9.37 -37.75
CA ASN A 487 9.33 8.42 -37.85
C ASN A 487 9.25 7.32 -36.78
N VAL A 488 8.61 7.59 -35.64
CA VAL A 488 8.63 6.71 -34.46
C VAL A 488 7.25 6.21 -34.04
N LYS A 489 6.17 6.53 -34.79
CA LYS A 489 4.80 6.10 -34.46
C LYS A 489 4.66 4.58 -34.30
N GLY A 490 5.44 3.79 -35.05
CA GLY A 490 5.48 2.33 -34.91
C GLY A 490 6.15 1.84 -33.62
N ASN A 491 6.90 2.71 -32.94
CA ASN A 491 7.58 2.40 -31.69
C ASN A 491 6.71 2.68 -30.45
N ILE A 492 5.53 3.31 -30.62
CA ILE A 492 4.60 3.65 -29.53
C ILE A 492 3.41 2.69 -29.60
N THR A 493 3.24 1.83 -28.60
CA THR A 493 2.22 0.76 -28.66
C THR A 493 0.90 1.10 -27.97
N GLY A 494 0.90 2.09 -27.07
CA GLY A 494 -0.27 2.50 -26.31
C GLY A 494 -0.20 3.97 -25.95
N VAL A 495 -1.32 4.67 -26.06
CA VAL A 495 -1.45 6.08 -25.69
C VAL A 495 -2.65 6.22 -24.76
N GLN A 496 -2.48 6.98 -23.68
CA GLN A 496 -3.53 7.33 -22.74
C GLN A 496 -3.48 8.83 -22.42
N ASP A 497 -4.62 9.40 -22.03
CA ASP A 497 -4.59 10.70 -21.36
C ASP A 497 -4.21 10.56 -19.87
N GLU A 498 -4.00 11.68 -19.19
CA GLU A 498 -3.66 11.75 -17.77
C GLU A 498 -4.78 11.23 -16.84
N GLN A 499 -6.01 11.03 -17.35
CA GLN A 499 -7.13 10.39 -16.64
C GLN A 499 -7.18 8.86 -16.89
N GLY A 500 -6.31 8.33 -17.74
CA GLY A 500 -6.22 6.91 -18.06
C GLY A 500 -7.12 6.44 -19.20
N ALA A 501 -7.77 7.34 -19.94
CA ALA A 501 -8.55 6.97 -21.11
C ALA A 501 -7.62 6.52 -22.25
N VAL A 502 -7.87 5.33 -22.80
CA VAL A 502 -7.09 4.78 -23.92
C VAL A 502 -7.43 5.53 -25.21
N ILE A 503 -6.39 5.99 -25.91
CA ILE A 503 -6.48 6.65 -27.21
C ILE A 503 -6.11 5.64 -28.30
N ASP A 504 -7.09 5.19 -29.11
CA ASP A 504 -6.85 4.30 -30.25
C ASP A 504 -6.16 5.05 -31.40
N THR A 505 -4.87 4.79 -31.58
CA THR A 505 -4.05 5.44 -32.61
C THR A 505 -4.32 4.94 -34.04
N THR A 506 -5.21 3.95 -34.19
CA THR A 506 -5.59 3.34 -35.49
C THR A 506 -7.06 3.52 -35.85
N ALA A 507 -7.81 4.31 -35.08
CA ALA A 507 -9.20 4.61 -35.35
C ALA A 507 -9.35 5.67 -36.45
N VAL A 508 -10.28 5.46 -37.36
CA VAL A 508 -10.64 6.41 -38.43
C VAL A 508 -12.13 6.72 -38.37
N GLU A 509 -12.49 7.97 -38.60
CA GLU A 509 -13.88 8.41 -38.69
C GLU A 509 -14.39 8.29 -40.14
N ALA A 510 -15.64 7.83 -40.29
CA ALA A 510 -16.32 7.73 -41.57
C ALA A 510 -17.74 8.32 -41.46
N SER A 511 -18.04 9.34 -42.25
CA SER A 511 -19.34 10.01 -42.29
C SER A 511 -20.11 9.76 -43.59
N THR A 512 -19.45 9.13 -44.58
CA THR A 512 -19.97 8.84 -45.91
C THR A 512 -19.66 7.41 -46.33
N ILE A 513 -20.34 6.92 -47.38
CA ILE A 513 -20.06 5.58 -47.91
C ILE A 513 -18.65 5.48 -48.52
N GLU A 514 -18.18 6.53 -49.17
CA GLU A 514 -16.83 6.56 -49.76
C GLU A 514 -15.74 6.48 -48.68
N GLU A 515 -15.91 7.18 -47.55
CA GLU A 515 -14.99 7.12 -46.41
C GLU A 515 -15.03 5.76 -45.72
N LEU A 516 -16.22 5.20 -45.52
CA LEU A 516 -16.38 3.86 -44.93
C LEU A 516 -15.73 2.79 -45.80
N GLN A 517 -15.92 2.84 -47.12
CA GLN A 517 -15.28 1.92 -48.06
C GLN A 517 -13.76 2.12 -48.13
N ALA A 518 -13.27 3.36 -48.08
CA ALA A 518 -11.84 3.65 -48.03
C ALA A 518 -11.19 3.12 -46.75
N ALA A 519 -11.83 3.31 -45.60
CA ALA A 519 -11.37 2.79 -44.32
C ALA A 519 -11.41 1.25 -44.29
N LEU A 520 -12.45 0.62 -44.85
CA LEU A 520 -12.52 -0.83 -45.00
C LEU A 520 -11.43 -1.38 -45.95
N ALA A 521 -10.99 -0.60 -46.94
CA ALA A 521 -9.90 -1.00 -47.82
C ALA A 521 -8.49 -0.85 -47.20
N ASP A 522 -8.31 0.01 -46.19
CA ASP A 522 -7.02 0.20 -45.52
C ASP A 522 -6.78 -0.86 -44.44
N THR A 523 -5.81 -1.74 -44.68
CA THR A 523 -5.46 -2.84 -43.78
C THR A 523 -4.85 -2.40 -42.43
N HIS A 524 -4.45 -1.13 -42.27
CA HIS A 524 -3.89 -0.61 -41.01
C HIS A 524 -4.97 -0.09 -40.05
N VAL A 525 -6.17 0.21 -40.56
CA VAL A 525 -7.29 0.73 -39.77
C VAL A 525 -7.95 -0.42 -39.01
N LYS A 526 -7.84 -0.42 -37.68
CA LYS A 526 -8.46 -1.46 -36.84
C LYS A 526 -9.88 -1.09 -36.41
N THR A 527 -10.17 0.20 -36.28
CA THR A 527 -11.46 0.72 -35.82
C THR A 527 -11.98 1.75 -36.80
N ILE A 528 -13.23 1.60 -37.22
CA ILE A 528 -13.95 2.59 -38.03
C ILE A 528 -15.11 3.12 -37.19
N ASN A 529 -15.08 4.40 -36.86
CA ASN A 529 -16.17 5.09 -36.17
C ASN A 529 -17.08 5.74 -37.21
N VAL A 530 -18.31 5.25 -37.32
CA VAL A 530 -19.34 5.88 -38.14
C VAL A 530 -19.87 7.09 -37.37
N THR A 531 -19.77 8.28 -37.96
CA THR A 531 -20.08 9.55 -37.28
C THR A 531 -21.36 10.22 -37.79
N ALA A 532 -22.04 9.61 -38.76
CA ALA A 532 -23.31 10.07 -39.32
C ALA A 532 -24.11 8.92 -39.96
N ASP A 533 -25.41 9.11 -40.16
CA ASP A 533 -26.25 8.16 -40.90
C ASP A 533 -25.84 8.09 -42.38
N ILE A 534 -25.75 6.87 -42.93
CA ILE A 534 -25.40 6.62 -44.33
C ILE A 534 -26.63 6.04 -45.04
N GLU A 535 -27.23 6.81 -45.95
CA GLU A 535 -28.56 6.50 -46.46
C GLU A 535 -28.62 6.07 -47.93
N ASN A 536 -29.69 5.32 -48.27
CA ASN A 536 -30.11 4.99 -49.63
C ASN A 536 -29.05 4.24 -50.47
N LEU A 537 -28.29 3.36 -49.83
CA LEU A 537 -27.28 2.55 -50.51
C LEU A 537 -27.92 1.60 -51.52
N THR A 538 -27.35 1.53 -52.72
CA THR A 538 -27.78 0.62 -53.80
C THR A 538 -26.86 -0.58 -53.97
N GLU A 539 -25.73 -0.59 -53.27
CA GLU A 539 -24.71 -1.64 -53.30
C GLU A 539 -24.48 -2.17 -51.88
N ARG A 540 -24.09 -3.45 -51.79
CA ARG A 540 -23.77 -4.12 -50.53
C ARG A 540 -22.45 -3.59 -49.94
N ILE A 541 -22.32 -3.63 -48.62
CA ILE A 541 -21.05 -3.42 -47.92
C ILE A 541 -20.41 -4.78 -47.64
N VAL A 542 -19.13 -4.94 -47.98
CA VAL A 542 -18.37 -6.17 -47.76
C VAL A 542 -17.29 -5.93 -46.70
N ILE A 543 -17.24 -6.79 -45.69
CA ILE A 543 -16.22 -6.80 -44.64
C ILE A 543 -15.43 -8.10 -44.80
N ASP A 544 -14.30 -8.04 -45.49
CA ASP A 544 -13.45 -9.17 -45.85
C ASP A 544 -12.10 -9.19 -45.11
N ARG A 545 -11.95 -8.33 -44.10
CA ARG A 545 -10.83 -8.34 -43.14
C ARG A 545 -11.31 -8.12 -41.71
N ALA A 546 -10.46 -8.50 -40.74
CA ALA A 546 -10.67 -8.18 -39.34
C ALA A 546 -10.72 -6.66 -39.13
N VAL A 547 -11.79 -6.18 -38.48
CA VAL A 547 -12.05 -4.76 -38.22
C VAL A 547 -13.14 -4.62 -37.16
N THR A 548 -13.09 -3.54 -36.38
CA THR A 548 -14.22 -3.08 -35.56
C THR A 548 -14.93 -1.95 -36.27
N ILE A 549 -16.23 -2.10 -36.49
CA ILE A 549 -17.12 -1.01 -36.92
C ILE A 549 -17.92 -0.58 -35.71
N ASN A 550 -17.69 0.66 -35.27
CA ASN A 550 -18.46 1.31 -34.23
C ASN A 550 -19.45 2.26 -34.90
N GLY A 551 -20.73 1.90 -34.87
CA GLY A 551 -21.81 2.66 -35.49
C GLY A 551 -22.19 3.93 -34.74
N GLY A 552 -21.81 4.08 -33.47
CA GLY A 552 -22.18 5.26 -32.65
C GLY A 552 -23.69 5.48 -32.46
N GLY A 553 -24.51 4.46 -32.75
CA GLY A 553 -25.97 4.51 -32.78
C GLY A 553 -26.57 4.96 -34.13
N HIS A 554 -25.74 5.19 -35.15
CA HIS A 554 -26.17 5.64 -36.46
C HIS A 554 -26.78 4.53 -37.32
N THR A 555 -27.49 4.93 -38.37
CA THR A 555 -28.20 4.03 -39.29
C THR A 555 -27.51 3.95 -40.64
N ILE A 556 -27.31 2.72 -41.12
CA ILE A 556 -26.97 2.44 -42.52
C ILE A 556 -28.23 1.91 -43.21
N SER A 557 -28.75 2.65 -44.19
CA SER A 557 -29.97 2.28 -44.91
C SER A 557 -29.72 1.93 -46.37
N PHE A 558 -30.42 0.90 -46.84
CA PHE A 558 -30.34 0.38 -48.20
C PHE A 558 -31.66 0.52 -48.95
N ALA A 559 -31.59 0.82 -50.24
CA ALA A 559 -32.73 0.96 -51.12
C ALA A 559 -33.28 -0.40 -51.61
N ASP A 560 -34.56 -0.46 -51.98
CA ASP A 560 -35.33 -1.64 -52.48
C ASP A 560 -34.71 -2.37 -53.71
N ALA A 561 -33.65 -1.80 -54.30
CA ALA A 561 -33.04 -2.26 -55.55
C ALA A 561 -31.59 -2.75 -55.38
N ILE A 562 -31.25 -3.43 -54.28
CA ILE A 562 -30.00 -4.22 -54.19
C ILE A 562 -30.08 -5.33 -55.26
N ASN A 563 -29.65 -5.03 -56.48
CA ASN A 563 -29.85 -5.85 -57.68
C ASN A 563 -28.80 -6.96 -57.87
N ASP A 564 -27.91 -7.14 -56.90
CA ASP A 564 -26.83 -8.12 -56.95
C ASP A 564 -27.24 -9.43 -56.28
N LEU A 565 -27.35 -10.50 -57.07
CA LEU A 565 -27.69 -11.87 -56.64
C LEU A 565 -26.45 -12.77 -56.46
N ALA A 566 -25.27 -12.21 -56.20
CA ALA A 566 -24.13 -13.01 -55.76
C ALA A 566 -24.51 -13.79 -54.47
N TYR A 567 -24.28 -15.11 -54.48
CA TYR A 567 -24.69 -16.07 -53.43
C TYR A 567 -26.20 -16.30 -53.28
N GLY A 568 -27.02 -15.91 -54.27
CA GLY A 568 -28.43 -16.29 -54.35
C GLY A 568 -29.39 -15.54 -53.41
N SER A 569 -28.98 -14.39 -52.88
CA SER A 569 -29.75 -13.57 -51.92
C SER A 569 -29.33 -12.09 -52.02
N ARG A 570 -30.13 -11.16 -51.46
CA ARG A 570 -29.87 -9.71 -51.45
C ARG A 570 -29.40 -9.29 -50.05
N GLN A 571 -28.21 -8.74 -49.90
CA GLN A 571 -27.65 -8.41 -48.58
C GLN A 571 -27.24 -6.95 -48.46
N GLY A 572 -27.57 -6.33 -47.32
CA GLY A 572 -27.06 -5.00 -46.97
C GLY A 572 -25.56 -5.06 -46.64
N ILE A 573 -25.24 -5.68 -45.50
CA ILE A 573 -23.84 -5.88 -45.05
C ILE A 573 -23.49 -7.36 -45.09
N VAL A 574 -22.32 -7.70 -45.65
CA VAL A 574 -21.79 -9.06 -45.70
C VAL A 574 -20.45 -9.13 -44.98
N VAL A 575 -20.40 -9.89 -43.88
CA VAL A 575 -19.20 -10.19 -43.11
C VAL A 575 -18.62 -11.52 -43.59
N MET A 576 -17.45 -11.48 -44.23
CA MET A 576 -16.72 -12.65 -44.74
C MET A 576 -15.41 -12.93 -44.01
N ALA A 577 -14.95 -12.03 -43.16
CA ALA A 577 -13.74 -12.21 -42.35
C ALA A 577 -14.05 -12.62 -40.92
N SER A 578 -13.08 -13.36 -40.35
CA SER A 578 -13.06 -13.64 -38.91
C SER A 578 -12.55 -12.43 -38.12
N ASP A 579 -12.77 -12.44 -36.79
CA ASP A 579 -12.33 -11.38 -35.87
C ASP A 579 -12.91 -9.99 -36.20
N VAL A 580 -14.20 -9.97 -36.57
CA VAL A 580 -14.96 -8.74 -36.87
C VAL A 580 -15.87 -8.40 -35.70
N ALA A 581 -15.91 -7.13 -35.31
CA ALA A 581 -16.87 -6.61 -34.35
C ALA A 581 -17.73 -5.51 -34.98
N VAL A 582 -19.05 -5.62 -34.86
CA VAL A 582 -20.00 -4.58 -35.23
C VAL A 582 -20.72 -4.14 -33.97
N LYS A 583 -20.62 -2.86 -33.63
CA LYS A 583 -21.15 -2.31 -32.38
C LYS A 583 -22.04 -1.10 -32.65
N ASP A 584 -23.11 -0.96 -31.88
CA ASP A 584 -23.94 0.26 -31.82
C ASP A 584 -24.41 0.71 -33.22
N LEU A 585 -24.91 -0.21 -34.02
CA LEU A 585 -25.25 0.04 -35.43
C LEU A 585 -26.70 -0.38 -35.73
N ASN A 586 -27.41 0.48 -36.45
CA ASN A 586 -28.74 0.18 -36.99
C ASN A 586 -28.63 -0.07 -38.50
N VAL A 587 -29.26 -1.14 -38.98
CA VAL A 587 -29.31 -1.48 -40.41
C VAL A 587 -30.75 -1.56 -40.86
N GLN A 588 -31.08 -0.80 -41.90
CA GLN A 588 -32.44 -0.71 -42.39
C GLN A 588 -32.52 -1.02 -43.89
N LEU A 589 -33.41 -1.94 -44.24
CA LEU A 589 -33.81 -2.17 -45.63
C LEU A 589 -35.21 -1.61 -45.88
N THR A 590 -35.50 -1.28 -47.15
CA THR A 590 -36.82 -0.81 -47.58
C THR A 590 -37.41 -1.80 -48.57
N GLU A 591 -37.91 -2.94 -48.08
CA GLU A 591 -38.44 -4.00 -48.95
C GLU A 591 -39.94 -3.93 -49.25
N LYS A 592 -40.35 -4.69 -50.28
CA LYS A 592 -41.74 -4.99 -50.65
C LYS A 592 -42.08 -6.43 -50.31
N ALA A 593 -43.32 -6.62 -49.82
CA ALA A 593 -43.89 -7.92 -49.45
C ALA A 593 -43.63 -9.04 -50.47
N GLU A 594 -43.36 -10.24 -49.97
CA GLU A 594 -42.96 -11.50 -50.62
C GLU A 594 -41.45 -11.83 -50.47
N TRP A 595 -41.15 -13.05 -49.97
CA TRP A 595 -39.79 -13.58 -49.75
C TRP A 595 -38.90 -13.42 -50.98
N GLN A 596 -37.81 -12.67 -50.84
CA GLN A 596 -36.85 -12.39 -51.91
C GLN A 596 -35.40 -12.76 -51.55
N GLY A 597 -35.20 -13.36 -50.36
CA GLY A 597 -33.90 -13.74 -49.83
C GLY A 597 -33.10 -12.52 -49.39
N ALA A 598 -33.74 -11.56 -48.71
CA ALA A 598 -33.11 -10.31 -48.33
C ALA A 598 -32.75 -10.23 -46.85
N TYR A 599 -31.49 -9.92 -46.57
CA TYR A 599 -30.93 -9.92 -45.23
C TYR A 599 -30.25 -8.60 -44.95
N ALA A 600 -30.58 -7.97 -43.81
CA ALA A 600 -29.92 -6.74 -43.41
C ALA A 600 -28.42 -6.97 -43.18
N VAL A 601 -28.07 -8.04 -42.47
CA VAL A 601 -26.69 -8.50 -42.30
C VAL A 601 -26.58 -9.99 -42.58
N GLN A 602 -25.55 -10.39 -43.33
CA GLN A 602 -25.14 -11.78 -43.48
C GLN A 602 -23.72 -11.97 -42.92
N VAL A 603 -23.53 -12.98 -42.09
CA VAL A 603 -22.22 -13.47 -41.66
C VAL A 603 -21.97 -14.81 -42.37
N TYR A 604 -20.95 -14.85 -43.23
CA TYR A 604 -20.70 -15.97 -44.14
C TYR A 604 -19.26 -16.50 -43.98
N ASN A 605 -19.14 -17.77 -43.58
CA ASN A 605 -17.87 -18.48 -43.40
C ASN A 605 -16.84 -17.78 -42.49
N ALA A 606 -17.30 -17.13 -41.40
CA ALA A 606 -16.47 -16.31 -40.52
C ALA A 606 -16.49 -16.82 -39.06
N GLN A 607 -15.37 -16.66 -38.36
CA GLN A 607 -15.20 -17.08 -36.97
C GLN A 607 -14.98 -15.86 -36.05
N ASN A 608 -15.35 -15.98 -34.78
CA ASN A 608 -15.14 -14.91 -33.79
C ASN A 608 -15.76 -13.56 -34.21
N VAL A 609 -16.99 -13.59 -34.72
CA VAL A 609 -17.73 -12.36 -35.07
C VAL A 609 -18.57 -11.93 -33.88
N THR A 610 -18.46 -10.68 -33.44
CA THR A 610 -19.29 -10.13 -32.36
C THR A 610 -20.21 -9.05 -32.89
N ILE A 611 -21.49 -9.13 -32.56
CA ILE A 611 -22.48 -8.07 -32.82
C ILE A 611 -23.00 -7.58 -31.47
N HIS A 612 -22.88 -6.27 -31.22
CA HIS A 612 -23.22 -5.62 -29.95
C HIS A 612 -24.17 -4.45 -30.18
N ASN A 613 -25.24 -4.32 -29.38
CA ASN A 613 -26.20 -3.20 -29.46
C ASN A 613 -26.63 -2.89 -30.90
N PHE A 614 -27.38 -3.81 -31.49
CA PHE A 614 -27.62 -3.83 -32.93
C PHE A 614 -29.11 -3.92 -33.21
N ALA A 615 -29.57 -3.15 -34.21
CA ALA A 615 -30.94 -3.26 -34.71
C ALA A 615 -30.96 -3.52 -36.21
N ALA A 616 -31.80 -4.45 -36.66
CA ALA A 616 -32.04 -4.71 -38.07
C ALA A 616 -33.53 -4.85 -38.38
N THR A 617 -34.03 -4.09 -39.36
CA THR A 617 -35.45 -4.04 -39.71
C THR A 617 -35.66 -3.91 -41.23
N GLY A 618 -36.85 -4.33 -41.70
CA GLY A 618 -37.31 -4.08 -43.06
C GLY A 618 -36.74 -5.02 -44.11
N ALA A 619 -36.26 -6.20 -43.69
CA ALA A 619 -35.76 -7.29 -44.52
C ALA A 619 -36.60 -8.58 -44.34
N ASP A 620 -36.32 -9.65 -45.10
CA ASP A 620 -36.87 -10.98 -44.82
C ASP A 620 -36.42 -11.47 -43.43
N ALA A 621 -35.15 -11.25 -43.08
CA ALA A 621 -34.60 -11.44 -41.74
C ALA A 621 -33.54 -10.37 -41.40
N GLY A 622 -33.42 -10.03 -40.12
CA GLY A 622 -32.44 -9.05 -39.66
C GLY A 622 -31.00 -9.57 -39.74
N LEU A 623 -30.79 -10.87 -39.51
CA LEU A 623 -29.47 -11.48 -39.53
C LEU A 623 -29.50 -12.89 -40.12
N LEU A 624 -28.56 -13.18 -41.02
CA LEU A 624 -28.30 -14.52 -41.56
C LEU A 624 -26.91 -14.99 -41.14
N VAL A 625 -26.81 -16.20 -40.58
CA VAL A 625 -25.55 -16.81 -40.15
C VAL A 625 -25.29 -18.11 -40.92
N ASN A 626 -24.30 -18.08 -41.82
CA ASN A 626 -23.89 -19.21 -42.65
C ASN A 626 -22.49 -19.71 -42.33
N GLY A 627 -22.37 -20.96 -41.88
CA GLY A 627 -21.10 -21.62 -41.55
C GLY A 627 -20.19 -20.79 -40.64
N SER A 628 -20.78 -20.00 -39.74
CA SER A 628 -20.09 -18.95 -38.98
C SER A 628 -20.33 -19.04 -37.48
N LYS A 629 -19.38 -18.55 -36.68
CA LYS A 629 -19.52 -18.44 -35.22
C LYS A 629 -19.72 -16.98 -34.81
N VAL A 630 -20.93 -16.67 -34.36
CA VAL A 630 -21.37 -15.32 -34.02
C VAL A 630 -21.72 -15.26 -32.53
N LYS A 631 -21.14 -14.30 -31.82
CA LYS A 631 -21.54 -13.93 -30.45
C LYS A 631 -22.36 -12.65 -30.50
N LEU A 632 -23.57 -12.72 -29.97
CA LEU A 632 -24.45 -11.58 -29.80
C LEU A 632 -24.33 -11.08 -28.36
N THR A 633 -24.26 -9.77 -28.16
CA THR A 633 -24.13 -9.14 -26.84
C THR A 633 -24.92 -7.84 -26.76
N GLY A 634 -25.28 -7.40 -25.57
CA GLY A 634 -26.09 -6.18 -25.41
C GLY A 634 -27.50 -6.33 -25.98
N THR A 635 -28.14 -5.25 -26.41
CA THR A 635 -29.51 -5.30 -26.96
C THR A 635 -29.48 -5.65 -28.44
N ILE A 636 -30.17 -6.72 -28.84
CA ILE A 636 -30.28 -7.13 -30.24
C ILE A 636 -31.75 -7.06 -30.65
N ASP A 637 -32.11 -6.03 -31.41
CA ASP A 637 -33.47 -5.82 -31.89
C ASP A 637 -33.60 -6.28 -33.35
N VAL A 638 -34.34 -7.36 -33.53
CA VAL A 638 -34.61 -7.96 -34.85
C VAL A 638 -36.10 -7.87 -35.19
N SER A 639 -36.79 -6.90 -34.59
CA SER A 639 -38.18 -6.58 -34.87
C SER A 639 -38.38 -6.03 -36.29
N GLY A 640 -39.58 -6.21 -36.83
CA GLY A 640 -39.99 -5.57 -38.09
C GLY A 640 -39.45 -6.23 -39.35
N ASN A 641 -39.04 -7.50 -39.27
CA ASN A 641 -38.64 -8.33 -40.40
C ASN A 641 -39.76 -9.32 -40.79
N GLU A 642 -39.85 -9.68 -42.07
CA GLU A 642 -41.04 -10.35 -42.63
C GLU A 642 -41.16 -11.84 -42.24
N PHE A 643 -40.03 -12.55 -42.10
CA PHE A 643 -40.04 -14.00 -41.90
C PHE A 643 -39.38 -14.48 -40.59
N GLY A 644 -38.96 -13.53 -39.76
CA GLY A 644 -38.43 -13.74 -38.42
C GLY A 644 -37.22 -12.84 -38.14
N GLY A 645 -36.62 -13.00 -36.97
CA GLY A 645 -35.46 -12.21 -36.56
C GLY A 645 -34.12 -12.66 -37.17
N ILE A 646 -33.70 -13.89 -36.84
CA ILE A 646 -32.36 -14.43 -37.14
C ILE A 646 -32.44 -15.82 -37.78
N GLU A 647 -31.79 -16.00 -38.92
CA GLU A 647 -31.62 -17.31 -39.56
C GLU A 647 -30.23 -17.90 -39.27
N SER A 648 -30.19 -19.19 -38.92
CA SER A 648 -28.98 -20.01 -38.89
C SER A 648 -29.09 -21.15 -39.91
N SER A 649 -28.11 -21.26 -40.81
CA SER A 649 -28.04 -22.36 -41.79
C SER A 649 -26.59 -22.63 -42.21
N ILE A 650 -26.26 -23.78 -42.82
CA ILE A 650 -24.89 -24.02 -43.31
C ILE A 650 -24.58 -23.18 -44.56
N GLY A 651 -25.57 -22.93 -45.42
CA GLY A 651 -25.35 -22.36 -46.77
C GLY A 651 -25.00 -23.44 -47.80
N SER A 652 -25.26 -23.19 -49.10
CA SER A 652 -25.24 -24.23 -50.15
C SER A 652 -23.85 -24.79 -50.51
N GLU A 653 -22.77 -24.15 -50.06
CA GLU A 653 -21.39 -24.47 -50.45
C GLU A 653 -20.42 -24.63 -49.26
N LEU A 654 -20.92 -24.55 -48.02
CA LEU A 654 -20.07 -24.63 -46.82
C LEU A 654 -20.16 -26.00 -46.15
N THR A 655 -19.11 -26.33 -45.39
CA THR A 655 -19.04 -27.55 -44.57
C THR A 655 -18.94 -27.26 -43.07
N GLU A 656 -18.60 -26.02 -42.72
CA GLU A 656 -18.52 -25.54 -41.34
C GLU A 656 -19.93 -25.37 -40.75
N ALA A 657 -20.08 -25.75 -39.48
CA ALA A 657 -21.33 -25.57 -38.76
C ALA A 657 -21.48 -24.14 -38.25
N SER A 658 -22.68 -23.57 -38.38
CA SER A 658 -23.01 -22.29 -37.75
C SER A 658 -23.11 -22.43 -36.23
N SER A 659 -22.80 -21.35 -35.50
CA SER A 659 -23.04 -21.22 -34.07
C SER A 659 -23.44 -19.79 -33.74
N ILE A 660 -24.49 -19.62 -32.94
CA ILE A 660 -24.97 -18.34 -32.44
C ILE A 660 -24.99 -18.39 -30.92
N VAL A 661 -24.23 -17.54 -30.25
CA VAL A 661 -24.18 -17.44 -28.78
C VAL A 661 -24.88 -16.16 -28.36
N THR A 662 -25.91 -16.28 -27.51
CA THR A 662 -26.75 -15.16 -27.05
C THR A 662 -26.80 -15.01 -25.53
N THR A 663 -25.95 -15.73 -24.80
CA THR A 663 -25.93 -15.74 -23.31
C THR A 663 -25.71 -14.37 -22.67
N GLU A 664 -25.11 -13.43 -23.40
CA GLU A 664 -24.85 -12.04 -22.99
C GLU A 664 -25.71 -11.02 -23.76
N ALA A 665 -26.69 -11.48 -24.53
CA ALA A 665 -27.59 -10.64 -25.31
C ALA A 665 -28.99 -10.58 -24.70
N THR A 666 -29.60 -9.41 -24.76
CA THR A 666 -31.05 -9.23 -24.62
C THR A 666 -31.65 -9.21 -26.02
N LEU A 667 -32.30 -10.31 -26.40
CA LEU A 667 -32.98 -10.43 -27.70
C LEU A 667 -34.35 -9.73 -27.63
N VAL A 668 -34.63 -8.89 -28.62
CA VAL A 668 -35.91 -8.20 -28.79
C VAL A 668 -36.47 -8.55 -30.17
N ASN A 669 -37.71 -9.03 -30.19
CA ASN A 669 -38.46 -9.29 -31.41
C ASN A 669 -39.95 -9.04 -31.19
N THR A 670 -40.37 -7.79 -31.38
CA THR A 670 -41.78 -7.38 -31.21
C THR A 670 -42.70 -7.85 -32.35
N SER A 671 -42.11 -8.31 -33.46
CA SER A 671 -42.82 -8.96 -34.57
C SER A 671 -42.96 -10.48 -34.40
N GLU A 672 -42.49 -11.06 -33.28
CA GLU A 672 -42.58 -12.50 -33.06
C GLU A 672 -44.03 -12.99 -33.05
N VAL A 673 -44.34 -13.94 -33.93
CA VAL A 673 -45.61 -14.65 -33.97
C VAL A 673 -45.36 -16.12 -34.31
N TYR A 674 -46.28 -17.00 -33.93
CA TYR A 674 -46.15 -18.42 -34.23
C TYR A 674 -45.97 -18.66 -35.75
N GLY A 675 -44.84 -19.27 -36.13
CA GLY A 675 -44.42 -19.47 -37.52
C GLY A 675 -43.34 -18.50 -38.01
N LEU A 676 -43.12 -17.38 -37.29
CA LEU A 676 -42.12 -16.33 -37.51
C LEU A 676 -41.31 -16.09 -36.22
N PRO A 677 -40.29 -16.92 -35.94
CA PRO A 677 -39.59 -16.94 -34.65
C PRO A 677 -38.53 -15.84 -34.52
N THR A 678 -38.01 -15.65 -33.31
CA THR A 678 -36.81 -14.83 -33.07
C THR A 678 -35.56 -15.44 -33.69
N ILE A 679 -35.38 -16.76 -33.58
CA ILE A 679 -34.31 -17.49 -34.29
C ILE A 679 -34.91 -18.73 -34.95
N TRP A 680 -34.47 -19.05 -36.16
CA TRP A 680 -34.73 -20.38 -36.76
C TRP A 680 -33.47 -20.98 -37.35
N GLU A 681 -33.45 -22.31 -37.36
CA GLU A 681 -32.43 -23.13 -37.97
C GLU A 681 -33.00 -23.76 -39.25
N ASP A 682 -32.40 -23.50 -40.42
CA ASP A 682 -32.77 -24.16 -41.68
C ASP A 682 -31.74 -25.25 -42.03
N LYS A 683 -32.18 -26.50 -42.05
CA LYS A 683 -31.37 -27.70 -42.36
C LYS A 683 -30.16 -27.90 -41.45
N VAL A 684 -30.14 -27.21 -40.32
CA VAL A 684 -29.19 -27.37 -39.21
C VAL A 684 -29.98 -27.57 -37.93
N THR A 685 -29.32 -28.05 -36.88
CA THR A 685 -29.93 -28.20 -35.56
C THR A 685 -28.88 -27.94 -34.48
N GLY A 686 -29.26 -27.26 -33.40
CA GLY A 686 -28.41 -27.09 -32.21
C GLY A 686 -27.23 -26.13 -32.42
N THR A 687 -27.41 -25.12 -33.28
CA THR A 687 -26.43 -24.05 -33.52
C THR A 687 -26.59 -22.90 -32.53
N VAL A 688 -27.70 -22.82 -31.80
CA VAL A 688 -28.00 -21.74 -30.85
C VAL A 688 -27.59 -22.12 -29.41
N GLN A 689 -26.78 -21.27 -28.78
CA GLN A 689 -26.46 -21.30 -27.35
C GLN A 689 -27.05 -20.06 -26.69
N SER A 690 -28.00 -20.23 -25.78
CA SER A 690 -28.67 -19.11 -25.09
C SER A 690 -28.61 -19.31 -23.58
N ALA A 691 -28.83 -18.24 -22.81
CA ALA A 691 -28.97 -18.36 -21.36
C ALA A 691 -30.14 -19.30 -21.02
N GLU A 692 -30.00 -20.07 -19.94
CA GLU A 692 -31.02 -21.03 -19.53
C GLU A 692 -32.38 -20.33 -19.34
N GLY A 693 -33.42 -20.88 -19.97
CA GLY A 693 -34.75 -20.29 -19.93
C GLY A 693 -34.97 -19.07 -20.84
N ALA A 694 -33.97 -18.58 -21.60
CA ALA A 694 -34.15 -17.41 -22.48
C ALA A 694 -34.98 -17.73 -23.75
N LEU A 695 -34.85 -18.93 -24.31
CA LEU A 695 -35.53 -19.36 -25.54
C LEU A 695 -36.29 -20.69 -25.38
N LYS A 696 -37.52 -20.74 -25.89
CA LYS A 696 -38.35 -21.94 -26.05
C LYS A 696 -38.20 -22.51 -27.46
N VAL A 697 -37.84 -23.78 -27.53
CA VAL A 697 -37.65 -24.51 -28.80
C VAL A 697 -38.97 -25.14 -29.28
N ASN A 698 -39.24 -25.05 -30.57
CA ASN A 698 -40.33 -25.74 -31.26
C ASN A 698 -39.87 -26.23 -32.64
N ASP A 699 -39.87 -27.54 -32.82
CA ASP A 699 -39.49 -28.25 -34.05
C ASP A 699 -40.71 -28.79 -34.83
N ALA A 700 -41.92 -28.63 -34.31
CA ALA A 700 -43.15 -29.15 -34.90
C ALA A 700 -43.85 -28.17 -35.85
N VAL A 701 -43.41 -26.90 -35.90
CA VAL A 701 -44.06 -25.84 -36.70
C VAL A 701 -43.82 -26.02 -38.20
N LYS A 702 -42.60 -26.37 -38.58
CA LYS A 702 -42.17 -26.57 -39.96
C LYS A 702 -41.17 -27.73 -40.00
N ASP A 703 -41.47 -28.75 -40.81
CA ASP A 703 -40.61 -29.94 -40.95
C ASP A 703 -39.22 -29.54 -41.45
N GLY A 704 -38.18 -29.98 -40.73
CA GLY A 704 -36.78 -29.63 -41.04
C GLY A 704 -36.32 -28.24 -40.60
N GLN A 705 -37.13 -27.49 -39.82
CA GLN A 705 -36.76 -26.18 -39.28
C GLN A 705 -37.03 -26.09 -37.76
N VAL A 706 -35.97 -25.99 -36.97
CA VAL A 706 -36.08 -25.75 -35.51
C VAL A 706 -36.28 -24.26 -35.28
N GLN A 707 -37.29 -23.91 -34.50
CA GLN A 707 -37.66 -22.51 -34.24
C GLN A 707 -37.53 -22.19 -32.75
N TYR A 708 -36.90 -21.06 -32.43
CA TYR A 708 -36.68 -20.56 -31.09
C TYR A 708 -37.49 -19.29 -30.86
N TYR A 709 -38.35 -19.34 -29.86
CA TYR A 709 -39.20 -18.24 -29.42
C TYR A 709 -38.71 -17.74 -28.07
N LEU A 710 -38.96 -16.48 -27.71
CA LEU A 710 -38.61 -15.98 -26.38
C LEU A 710 -39.44 -16.69 -25.28
N THR A 711 -38.80 -17.24 -24.24
CA THR A 711 -39.53 -17.88 -23.12
C THR A 711 -39.98 -16.84 -22.10
N ASN A 712 -41.16 -17.07 -21.50
CA ASN A 712 -41.58 -16.36 -20.29
C ASN A 712 -41.24 -17.20 -19.02
N ALA A 713 -40.86 -16.54 -17.92
CA ALA A 713 -40.18 -16.96 -16.66
C ALA A 713 -40.47 -18.33 -15.96
N ALA A 714 -39.55 -18.70 -15.03
CA ALA A 714 -39.44 -19.92 -14.19
C ALA A 714 -40.68 -20.33 -13.36
N THR A 715 -40.77 -21.61 -12.95
CA THR A 715 -41.90 -22.14 -12.15
C THR A 715 -41.74 -21.83 -10.67
N THR A 716 -42.16 -20.62 -10.31
CA THR A 716 -42.24 -20.11 -8.94
C THR A 716 -43.61 -20.40 -8.34
N VAL A 717 -43.65 -20.83 -7.07
CA VAL A 717 -44.90 -20.89 -6.29
C VAL A 717 -44.84 -19.90 -5.14
N GLU A 718 -45.95 -19.23 -4.87
CA GLU A 718 -46.12 -18.41 -3.67
C GLU A 718 -46.77 -19.26 -2.56
N VAL A 719 -46.27 -19.16 -1.34
CA VAL A 719 -46.79 -19.86 -0.16
C VAL A 719 -47.07 -18.88 0.98
N GLU A 720 -48.23 -19.04 1.62
CA GLU A 720 -48.68 -18.21 2.73
C GLU A 720 -48.73 -18.98 4.06
N THR A 721 -48.78 -20.31 4.00
CA THR A 721 -49.00 -21.17 5.18
C THR A 721 -47.99 -22.31 5.27
N LEU A 722 -47.82 -22.86 6.48
CA LEU A 722 -46.97 -24.04 6.70
C LEU A 722 -47.38 -25.23 5.81
N ALA A 723 -48.68 -25.45 5.63
CA ALA A 723 -49.18 -26.54 4.80
C ALA A 723 -48.83 -26.38 3.31
N GLU A 724 -48.86 -25.15 2.80
CA GLU A 724 -48.46 -24.84 1.41
C GLU A 724 -46.95 -24.94 1.23
N LEU A 725 -46.17 -24.47 2.20
CA LEU A 725 -44.72 -24.64 2.20
C LEU A 725 -44.34 -26.13 2.20
N GLN A 726 -44.95 -26.94 3.07
CA GLN A 726 -44.74 -28.40 3.10
C GLN A 726 -45.16 -29.06 1.79
N ALA A 727 -46.33 -28.73 1.25
CA ALA A 727 -46.80 -29.27 -0.02
C ALA A 727 -45.92 -28.86 -1.21
N ALA A 728 -45.31 -27.67 -1.17
CA ALA A 728 -44.36 -27.21 -2.18
C ALA A 728 -43.01 -27.94 -2.06
N LEU A 729 -42.53 -28.17 -0.83
CA LEU A 729 -41.33 -28.96 -0.58
C LEU A 729 -41.50 -30.42 -1.04
N ASP A 730 -42.71 -30.99 -0.93
CA ASP A 730 -43.01 -32.35 -1.44
C ASP A 730 -43.03 -32.45 -2.98
N ARG A 731 -43.05 -31.32 -3.71
CA ARG A 731 -43.16 -31.27 -5.18
C ARG A 731 -41.84 -30.99 -5.88
N ALA A 732 -41.27 -32.03 -6.49
CA ALA A 732 -40.00 -31.95 -7.21
C ALA A 732 -39.99 -31.02 -8.45
N ASP A 733 -41.15 -30.63 -8.99
CA ASP A 733 -41.24 -29.73 -10.15
C ASP A 733 -41.15 -28.24 -9.78
N ILE A 734 -41.25 -27.90 -8.49
CA ILE A 734 -41.14 -26.53 -7.99
C ILE A 734 -39.68 -26.24 -7.68
N GLN A 735 -39.11 -25.27 -8.41
CA GLN A 735 -37.73 -24.84 -8.26
C GLN A 735 -37.58 -23.69 -7.26
N THR A 736 -38.54 -22.76 -7.24
CA THR A 736 -38.54 -21.61 -6.32
C THR A 736 -39.82 -21.56 -5.51
N ILE A 737 -39.67 -21.50 -4.19
CA ILE A 737 -40.75 -21.28 -3.23
C ILE A 737 -40.62 -19.87 -2.67
N ASN A 738 -41.57 -19.00 -3.00
CA ASN A 738 -41.65 -17.64 -2.49
C ASN A 738 -42.57 -17.60 -1.29
N LEU A 739 -42.04 -17.28 -0.12
CA LEU A 739 -42.87 -16.85 1.00
C LEU A 739 -43.41 -15.47 0.67
N VAL A 740 -44.71 -15.29 0.85
CA VAL A 740 -45.38 -13.98 0.70
C VAL A 740 -45.95 -13.48 2.02
N LYS A 741 -45.80 -14.26 3.10
CA LYS A 741 -46.22 -13.93 4.44
C LYS A 741 -45.38 -14.69 5.49
N ASP A 742 -45.30 -14.12 6.69
CA ASP A 742 -44.79 -14.80 7.87
C ASP A 742 -45.61 -16.06 8.20
N ILE A 743 -44.93 -17.12 8.59
CA ILE A 743 -45.53 -18.39 9.03
C ILE A 743 -45.32 -18.50 10.55
N GLU A 744 -46.39 -18.32 11.31
CA GLU A 744 -46.38 -18.33 12.77
C GLU A 744 -46.83 -19.67 13.36
N GLU A 745 -46.56 -19.86 14.65
CA GLU A 745 -47.01 -21.00 15.45
C GLU A 745 -46.60 -22.39 14.90
N VAL A 746 -45.43 -22.49 14.27
CA VAL A 746 -44.94 -23.76 13.72
C VAL A 746 -44.57 -24.72 14.86
N ALA A 747 -45.23 -25.88 14.89
CA ALA A 747 -45.08 -26.89 15.95
C ALA A 747 -44.30 -28.14 15.53
N SER A 748 -43.72 -28.14 14.31
CA SER A 748 -42.94 -29.26 13.76
C SER A 748 -41.76 -28.76 12.96
N THR A 749 -40.63 -29.46 13.02
CA THR A 749 -39.46 -29.22 12.16
C THR A 749 -39.82 -29.23 10.68
N ILE A 750 -39.28 -28.28 9.92
CA ILE A 750 -39.37 -28.24 8.45
C ILE A 750 -38.16 -28.99 7.89
N VAL A 751 -38.40 -29.98 7.03
CA VAL A 751 -37.34 -30.79 6.42
C VAL A 751 -37.18 -30.38 4.96
N VAL A 752 -35.95 -30.07 4.55
CA VAL A 752 -35.56 -29.80 3.16
C VAL A 752 -34.57 -30.87 2.73
N ASP A 753 -35.06 -31.88 2.01
CA ASP A 753 -34.30 -33.08 1.63
C ASP A 753 -34.00 -33.18 0.12
N ARG A 754 -34.25 -32.09 -0.62
CA ARG A 754 -34.00 -31.97 -2.06
C ARG A 754 -33.50 -30.58 -2.43
N ALA A 755 -32.88 -30.48 -3.60
CA ALA A 755 -32.53 -29.20 -4.23
C ALA A 755 -33.78 -28.32 -4.41
N VAL A 756 -33.72 -27.08 -3.92
CA VAL A 756 -34.77 -26.06 -3.99
C VAL A 756 -34.21 -24.69 -3.59
N THR A 757 -34.77 -23.62 -4.16
CA THR A 757 -34.57 -22.25 -3.66
C THR A 757 -35.79 -21.83 -2.84
N ILE A 758 -35.57 -21.48 -1.57
CA ILE A 758 -36.56 -20.87 -0.70
C ILE A 758 -36.27 -19.37 -0.64
N GLU A 759 -37.12 -18.57 -1.28
CA GLU A 759 -37.12 -17.13 -1.18
C GLU A 759 -38.02 -16.70 -0.03
N GLY A 760 -37.42 -16.39 1.11
CA GLY A 760 -38.10 -15.88 2.29
C GLY A 760 -38.70 -14.50 2.08
N ASN A 761 -38.20 -13.71 1.12
CA ASN A 761 -38.66 -12.33 0.85
C ASN A 761 -38.72 -11.42 2.10
N ASN A 762 -37.82 -11.65 3.06
CA ASN A 762 -37.73 -11.02 4.39
C ASN A 762 -38.88 -11.40 5.35
N HIS A 763 -39.58 -12.50 5.09
CA HIS A 763 -40.56 -13.06 6.01
C HIS A 763 -39.92 -13.93 7.09
N THR A 764 -40.69 -14.15 8.16
CA THR A 764 -40.27 -14.92 9.34
C THR A 764 -41.04 -16.23 9.46
N ILE A 765 -40.33 -17.32 9.77
CA ILE A 765 -40.94 -18.57 10.24
C ILE A 765 -40.71 -18.67 11.76
N SER A 766 -41.79 -18.64 12.53
CA SER A 766 -41.77 -18.65 14.00
C SER A 766 -42.20 -20.01 14.54
N PHE A 767 -41.31 -20.66 15.27
CA PHE A 767 -41.51 -21.96 15.89
C PHE A 767 -41.92 -21.82 17.37
N THR A 768 -42.87 -22.67 17.78
CA THR A 768 -43.31 -22.80 19.18
C THR A 768 -42.37 -23.69 19.98
N ASP A 769 -42.58 -23.81 21.29
CA ASP A 769 -41.94 -24.81 22.16
C ASP A 769 -42.44 -26.24 21.90
N ALA A 770 -43.49 -26.44 21.10
CA ALA A 770 -44.03 -27.76 20.81
C ALA A 770 -43.07 -28.67 20.01
N ILE A 771 -42.03 -28.12 19.37
CA ILE A 771 -40.99 -28.92 18.70
C ILE A 771 -40.11 -29.74 19.67
N ASN A 772 -40.30 -29.57 20.99
CA ASN A 772 -39.61 -30.28 22.09
C ASN A 772 -39.84 -31.82 22.16
N GLY A 773 -40.56 -32.43 21.21
CA GLY A 773 -41.01 -33.82 21.29
C GLY A 773 -40.21 -34.89 20.52
N GLN A 774 -39.07 -34.55 19.91
CA GLN A 774 -38.29 -35.47 19.06
C GLN A 774 -37.57 -36.56 19.89
N ALA A 775 -37.60 -37.82 19.42
CA ALA A 775 -37.05 -38.99 20.12
C ALA A 775 -35.52 -38.94 20.35
N ASN A 776 -34.81 -38.05 19.65
CA ASN A 776 -33.36 -37.93 19.65
C ASN A 776 -32.87 -36.71 20.47
N GLY A 777 -33.77 -35.94 21.07
CA GLY A 777 -33.46 -34.86 22.01
C GLY A 777 -33.05 -33.51 21.41
N GLY A 778 -32.92 -33.36 20.08
CA GLY A 778 -32.58 -32.08 19.43
C GLY A 778 -33.80 -31.27 18.97
N ARG A 779 -33.71 -29.93 19.07
CA ARG A 779 -34.79 -28.99 18.73
C ARG A 779 -34.44 -28.17 17.48
N GLN A 780 -34.86 -28.64 16.29
CA GLN A 780 -34.50 -27.97 15.03
C GLN A 780 -35.69 -27.26 14.38
N GLY A 781 -35.49 -26.00 13.97
CA GLY A 781 -36.43 -25.25 13.15
C GLY A 781 -36.51 -25.82 11.74
N ILE A 782 -35.48 -25.55 10.94
CA ILE A 782 -35.30 -26.12 9.60
C ILE A 782 -34.13 -27.11 9.63
N VAL A 783 -34.34 -28.30 9.07
CA VAL A 783 -33.28 -29.31 8.85
C VAL A 783 -33.07 -29.49 7.36
N VAL A 784 -31.85 -29.20 6.91
CA VAL A 784 -31.42 -29.40 5.53
C VAL A 784 -30.65 -30.72 5.46
N LEU A 785 -31.18 -31.65 4.66
CA LEU A 785 -30.63 -32.99 4.40
C LEU A 785 -30.24 -33.20 2.94
N GLY A 786 -30.67 -32.30 2.03
CA GLY A 786 -30.40 -32.38 0.60
C GLY A 786 -29.27 -31.45 0.15
N ASP A 787 -28.58 -31.86 -0.90
CA ASP A 787 -27.58 -31.04 -1.58
C ASP A 787 -28.22 -29.94 -2.45
N ASP A 788 -27.43 -28.93 -2.83
CA ASP A 788 -27.82 -27.85 -3.75
C ASP A 788 -29.09 -27.08 -3.27
N VAL A 789 -29.15 -26.78 -1.97
CA VAL A 789 -30.23 -26.00 -1.33
C VAL A 789 -29.82 -24.55 -1.14
N THR A 790 -30.70 -23.61 -1.53
CA THR A 790 -30.50 -22.17 -1.29
C THR A 790 -31.65 -21.60 -0.45
N ILE A 791 -31.31 -20.91 0.64
CA ILE A 791 -32.27 -20.17 1.47
C ILE A 791 -31.90 -18.68 1.42
N ASN A 792 -32.79 -17.88 0.84
CA ASN A 792 -32.60 -16.45 0.61
C ASN A 792 -33.54 -15.63 1.47
N ASN A 793 -33.05 -14.56 2.11
CA ASN A 793 -33.85 -13.51 2.76
C ASN A 793 -34.88 -14.06 3.76
N LEU A 794 -34.48 -14.99 4.64
CA LEU A 794 -35.37 -15.69 5.55
C LEU A 794 -34.96 -15.47 7.01
N ALA A 795 -35.94 -15.14 7.85
CA ALA A 795 -35.78 -15.15 9.30
C ALA A 795 -36.43 -16.41 9.90
N VAL A 796 -35.71 -17.08 10.80
CA VAL A 796 -36.19 -18.23 11.58
C VAL A 796 -36.06 -17.89 13.05
N GLN A 797 -37.18 -17.99 13.76
CA GLN A 797 -37.27 -17.65 15.18
C GLN A 797 -37.77 -18.85 15.98
N LEU A 798 -37.02 -19.25 17.00
CA LEU A 798 -37.43 -20.23 18.00
C LEU A 798 -37.87 -19.51 19.30
N THR A 799 -38.59 -20.23 20.14
CA THR A 799 -39.08 -19.75 21.44
C THR A 799 -38.47 -20.61 22.56
N GLU A 800 -37.31 -20.22 23.09
CA GLU A 800 -36.59 -21.03 24.10
C GLU A 800 -36.66 -20.57 25.57
N GLU A 801 -36.51 -21.58 26.43
CA GLU A 801 -36.23 -21.50 27.87
C GLU A 801 -34.73 -21.75 28.10
N ALA A 802 -34.13 -21.07 29.09
CA ALA A 802 -32.69 -21.18 29.40
C ALA A 802 -32.23 -22.62 29.66
N ASN A 803 -31.15 -23.05 29.00
CA ASN A 803 -30.22 -24.18 29.20
C ASN A 803 -29.93 -24.92 27.87
N TRP A 804 -28.65 -25.22 27.58
CA TRP A 804 -28.20 -25.94 26.36
C TRP A 804 -28.93 -27.26 26.14
N GLN A 805 -29.68 -27.36 25.05
CA GLN A 805 -30.49 -28.51 24.65
C GLN A 805 -30.24 -28.98 23.21
N GLY A 806 -29.29 -28.36 22.49
CA GLY A 806 -29.00 -28.65 21.09
C GLY A 806 -30.05 -28.10 20.14
N ALA A 807 -30.52 -26.89 20.39
CA ALA A 807 -31.53 -26.22 19.59
C ALA A 807 -30.92 -25.29 18.55
N TYR A 808 -31.31 -25.46 17.28
CA TYR A 808 -30.80 -24.62 16.20
C TYR A 808 -31.92 -24.14 15.26
N ALA A 809 -31.81 -22.89 14.82
CA ALA A 809 -32.75 -22.32 13.86
C ALA A 809 -32.66 -23.07 12.53
N VAL A 810 -31.42 -23.32 12.06
CA VAL A 810 -31.12 -24.19 10.92
C VAL A 810 -30.05 -25.20 11.33
N GLN A 811 -30.32 -26.48 11.08
CA GLN A 811 -29.29 -27.52 11.07
C GLN A 811 -29.05 -27.98 9.64
N VAL A 812 -27.79 -27.97 9.21
CA VAL A 812 -27.35 -28.64 7.98
C VAL A 812 -26.61 -29.91 8.37
N TYR A 813 -27.12 -31.05 7.92
CA TYR A 813 -26.61 -32.36 8.32
C TYR A 813 -26.28 -33.23 7.10
N ASN A 814 -25.02 -33.60 6.96
CA ASN A 814 -24.50 -34.46 5.90
C ASN A 814 -24.95 -34.02 4.48
N ALA A 815 -24.85 -32.71 4.20
CA ALA A 815 -25.22 -32.11 2.91
C ALA A 815 -24.11 -31.20 2.37
N GLU A 816 -24.03 -31.08 1.03
CA GLU A 816 -23.05 -30.26 0.31
C GLU A 816 -23.73 -29.13 -0.48
N LYS A 817 -22.97 -28.04 -0.72
CA LYS A 817 -23.40 -26.85 -1.50
C LYS A 817 -24.68 -26.19 -0.98
N VAL A 818 -24.79 -26.06 0.33
CA VAL A 818 -25.91 -25.35 0.95
C VAL A 818 -25.54 -23.87 1.07
N VAL A 819 -26.39 -22.99 0.52
CA VAL A 819 -26.21 -21.54 0.57
C VAL A 819 -27.25 -20.91 1.48
N LEU A 820 -26.80 -20.17 2.50
CA LEU A 820 -27.66 -19.29 3.29
C LEU A 820 -27.30 -17.85 2.93
N ASN A 821 -28.27 -17.11 2.40
CA ASN A 821 -28.10 -15.75 1.91
C ASN A 821 -29.08 -14.81 2.61
N ASN A 822 -28.58 -13.74 3.25
CA ASN A 822 -29.42 -12.83 4.03
C ASN A 822 -30.29 -13.56 5.08
N PHE A 823 -29.69 -14.51 5.80
CA PHE A 823 -30.38 -15.37 6.74
C PHE A 823 -30.38 -14.77 8.16
N THR A 824 -31.46 -14.96 8.92
CA THR A 824 -31.52 -14.58 10.34
C THR A 824 -32.00 -15.76 11.18
N GLY A 825 -31.25 -16.14 12.22
CA GLY A 825 -31.63 -17.19 13.17
C GLY A 825 -31.56 -16.68 14.61
N THR A 826 -32.67 -16.78 15.36
CA THR A 826 -32.78 -16.22 16.72
C THR A 826 -33.58 -17.12 17.67
N GLY A 827 -33.35 -16.97 18.97
CA GLY A 827 -34.14 -17.63 20.01
C GLY A 827 -33.86 -19.13 20.15
N ALA A 828 -32.65 -19.57 19.81
CA ALA A 828 -32.15 -20.95 19.91
C ALA A 828 -30.87 -21.01 20.77
N ASP A 829 -30.28 -22.20 20.96
CA ASP A 829 -28.93 -22.33 21.55
C ASP A 829 -27.86 -21.70 20.65
N ALA A 830 -27.96 -21.96 19.35
CA ALA A 830 -27.22 -21.28 18.29
C ALA A 830 -28.07 -21.17 17.03
N ALA A 831 -27.85 -20.16 16.20
CA ALA A 831 -28.61 -19.96 14.98
C ALA A 831 -28.41 -21.10 13.96
N ILE A 832 -27.15 -21.53 13.79
CA ILE A 832 -26.77 -22.48 12.73
C ILE A 832 -25.91 -23.60 13.32
N LEU A 833 -26.26 -24.85 13.00
CA LEU A 833 -25.39 -26.00 13.17
C LEU A 833 -24.92 -26.50 11.81
N VAL A 834 -23.59 -26.47 11.58
CA VAL A 834 -22.93 -27.10 10.44
C VAL A 834 -22.34 -28.43 10.90
N ASN A 835 -23.05 -29.53 10.62
CA ASN A 835 -22.68 -30.86 11.08
C ASN A 835 -22.38 -31.80 9.91
N ALA A 836 -21.12 -32.19 9.77
CA ALA A 836 -20.58 -32.97 8.66
C ALA A 836 -20.99 -32.47 7.27
N SER A 837 -21.04 -31.14 7.08
CA SER A 837 -21.65 -30.49 5.91
C SER A 837 -20.77 -29.37 5.33
N GLN A 838 -21.05 -28.96 4.10
CA GLN A 838 -20.48 -27.76 3.47
C GLN A 838 -21.55 -26.67 3.33
N VAL A 839 -21.32 -25.53 4.00
CA VAL A 839 -22.24 -24.39 4.01
C VAL A 839 -21.52 -23.11 3.61
N ASP A 840 -22.12 -22.38 2.67
CA ASP A 840 -21.68 -21.05 2.25
C ASP A 840 -22.65 -19.99 2.81
N LEU A 841 -22.12 -19.06 3.60
CA LEU A 841 -22.83 -17.88 4.06
C LEU A 841 -22.55 -16.71 3.12
N THR A 842 -23.63 -16.16 2.56
CA THR A 842 -23.62 -15.03 1.62
C THR A 842 -24.57 -13.94 2.14
N GLY A 843 -24.43 -12.70 1.65
CA GLY A 843 -25.23 -11.57 2.15
C GLY A 843 -25.04 -11.33 3.65
N THR A 844 -26.06 -10.87 4.38
CA THR A 844 -25.98 -10.62 5.82
C THR A 844 -26.58 -11.77 6.62
N THR A 845 -25.76 -12.52 7.37
CA THR A 845 -26.23 -13.56 8.29
C THR A 845 -26.33 -13.04 9.72
N THR A 846 -27.54 -12.92 10.28
CA THR A 846 -27.77 -12.44 11.66
C THR A 846 -27.99 -13.60 12.61
N VAL A 847 -27.13 -13.73 13.62
CA VAL A 847 -27.13 -14.82 14.61
C VAL A 847 -27.24 -14.31 16.06
N SER A 848 -27.75 -13.09 16.22
CA SER A 848 -27.97 -12.45 17.53
C SER A 848 -29.12 -13.08 18.32
N GLY A 849 -29.06 -13.01 19.64
CA GLY A 849 -30.15 -13.41 20.55
C GLY A 849 -30.27 -14.94 20.72
N ASN A 850 -29.16 -15.66 20.63
CA ASN A 850 -29.06 -17.10 20.90
C ASN A 850 -28.23 -17.32 22.18
N GLU A 851 -28.48 -18.41 22.92
CA GLU A 851 -27.99 -18.57 24.30
C GLU A 851 -26.48 -18.84 24.42
N PHE A 852 -25.89 -19.57 23.48
CA PHE A 852 -24.49 -20.03 23.58
C PHE A 852 -23.66 -19.63 22.37
N GLY A 853 -24.10 -18.63 21.59
CA GLY A 853 -23.40 -18.09 20.45
C GLY A 853 -24.14 -18.26 19.13
N GLY A 854 -23.45 -17.97 18.03
CA GLY A 854 -24.09 -17.84 16.72
C GLY A 854 -24.13 -19.13 15.92
N ILE A 855 -22.96 -19.74 15.72
CA ILE A 855 -22.76 -20.84 14.77
C ILE A 855 -21.88 -21.90 15.41
N GLU A 856 -22.32 -23.15 15.32
CA GLU A 856 -21.52 -24.32 15.69
C GLU A 856 -21.04 -25.06 14.44
N VAL A 857 -19.74 -25.37 14.39
CA VAL A 857 -19.12 -26.20 13.36
C VAL A 857 -18.54 -27.44 14.02
N SER A 858 -19.20 -28.58 13.81
CA SER A 858 -18.84 -29.86 14.43
C SER A 858 -19.05 -31.03 13.46
N LYS A 859 -18.48 -32.21 13.76
CA LYS A 859 -18.53 -33.38 12.87
C LYS A 859 -19.52 -34.46 13.32
N GLY A 860 -20.10 -34.33 14.51
CA GLY A 860 -20.88 -35.40 15.13
C GLY A 860 -20.03 -36.63 15.49
N THR A 861 -20.68 -37.69 15.96
CA THR A 861 -20.00 -38.90 16.47
C THR A 861 -20.23 -40.15 15.61
N GLU A 862 -20.98 -40.06 14.52
CA GLU A 862 -21.22 -41.21 13.64
C GLU A 862 -19.98 -41.52 12.79
N GLU A 863 -19.73 -42.82 12.62
CA GLU A 863 -18.60 -43.30 11.82
C GLU A 863 -18.85 -43.05 10.33
N GLY A 864 -17.89 -42.45 9.63
CA GLY A 864 -17.96 -42.20 8.18
C GLY A 864 -18.34 -40.77 7.77
N LEU A 865 -18.62 -39.88 8.73
CA LEU A 865 -18.89 -38.47 8.44
C LEU A 865 -17.63 -37.72 7.94
N SER A 866 -17.83 -36.74 7.07
CA SER A 866 -16.79 -35.79 6.62
C SER A 866 -16.57 -34.68 7.65
N ASN A 867 -15.43 -33.97 7.57
CA ASN A 867 -15.24 -32.76 8.37
C ASN A 867 -16.17 -31.65 7.85
N SER A 868 -16.68 -30.81 8.75
CA SER A 868 -17.53 -29.68 8.37
C SER A 868 -16.72 -28.56 7.73
N VAL A 869 -17.31 -27.88 6.75
CA VAL A 869 -16.73 -26.71 6.07
C VAL A 869 -17.74 -25.57 6.12
N LEU A 870 -17.32 -24.42 6.66
CA LEU A 870 -18.09 -23.19 6.66
C LEU A 870 -17.32 -22.11 5.91
N ASN A 871 -17.86 -21.65 4.78
CA ASN A 871 -17.31 -20.53 4.02
C ASN A 871 -18.14 -19.27 4.26
N VAL A 872 -17.48 -18.17 4.59
CA VAL A 872 -18.14 -16.90 4.89
C VAL A 872 -17.71 -15.84 3.88
N THR A 873 -18.54 -15.62 2.87
CA THR A 873 -18.32 -14.56 1.85
C THR A 873 -19.17 -13.32 2.09
N GLY A 874 -20.27 -13.47 2.85
CA GLY A 874 -21.12 -12.39 3.34
C GLY A 874 -20.68 -11.82 4.70
N THR A 875 -21.47 -10.93 5.29
CA THR A 875 -21.26 -10.39 6.65
C THR A 875 -21.98 -11.25 7.68
N ILE A 876 -21.39 -11.40 8.88
CA ILE A 876 -22.08 -12.02 10.03
C ILE A 876 -22.36 -10.92 11.06
N ALA A 877 -23.60 -10.82 11.50
CA ALA A 877 -24.04 -9.93 12.56
C ALA A 877 -24.39 -10.72 13.82
N ASN A 878 -23.68 -10.44 14.92
CA ASN A 878 -23.96 -11.02 16.23
C ASN A 878 -23.88 -9.91 17.30
N GLU A 879 -25.02 -9.37 17.68
CA GLU A 879 -25.15 -8.33 18.73
C GLU A 879 -25.22 -8.93 20.15
N SER A 880 -25.40 -10.24 20.28
CA SER A 880 -25.39 -10.95 21.56
C SER A 880 -24.05 -11.59 21.89
N GLU A 881 -22.99 -11.25 21.17
CA GLU A 881 -21.66 -11.80 21.42
C GLU A 881 -21.13 -11.40 22.81
N ALA A 882 -20.70 -12.39 23.60
CA ALA A 882 -20.17 -12.19 24.95
C ALA A 882 -19.03 -13.18 25.27
N THR A 883 -18.32 -12.96 26.39
CA THR A 883 -17.24 -13.86 26.82
C THR A 883 -17.76 -15.28 27.04
N GLY A 884 -17.31 -16.22 26.20
CA GLY A 884 -17.79 -17.60 26.25
C GLY A 884 -19.05 -17.87 25.41
N GLU A 885 -19.48 -16.90 24.59
CA GLU A 885 -20.59 -16.97 23.63
C GLU A 885 -20.15 -16.37 22.25
N PRO A 886 -19.09 -16.90 21.59
CA PRO A 886 -18.61 -16.40 20.30
C PRO A 886 -19.62 -16.53 19.17
N THR A 887 -19.34 -15.78 18.10
CA THR A 887 -20.07 -15.89 16.83
C THR A 887 -19.89 -17.26 16.19
N ILE A 888 -18.68 -17.83 16.19
CA ILE A 888 -18.42 -19.18 15.65
C ILE A 888 -17.61 -20.01 16.63
N TRP A 889 -18.04 -21.25 16.83
CA TRP A 889 -17.33 -22.27 17.59
C TRP A 889 -16.93 -23.42 16.67
N VAL A 890 -15.64 -23.79 16.69
CA VAL A 890 -15.14 -24.99 16.02
C VAL A 890 -14.74 -26.01 17.06
N VAL A 891 -15.39 -27.18 17.04
CA VAL A 891 -15.14 -28.28 17.97
C VAL A 891 -13.90 -29.07 17.55
N HIS A 892 -13.09 -29.54 18.51
CA HIS A 892 -11.95 -30.44 18.26
C HIS A 892 -12.15 -31.79 18.94
N ASN A 893 -11.38 -32.79 18.53
CA ASN A 893 -11.45 -34.14 19.10
C ASN A 893 -10.89 -34.23 20.53
N ASN A 894 -11.53 -35.04 21.38
CA ASN A 894 -11.16 -35.23 22.80
C ASN A 894 -9.95 -36.15 23.05
N ASP A 895 -9.38 -36.79 22.03
CA ASP A 895 -8.31 -37.80 22.16
C ASP A 895 -6.89 -37.21 22.12
N ASN A 896 -6.62 -36.17 22.91
CA ASN A 896 -5.30 -35.49 22.99
C ASN A 896 -4.72 -35.02 21.63
N ALA A 897 -5.54 -35.00 20.57
CA ALA A 897 -5.18 -34.56 19.24
C ALA A 897 -5.92 -33.26 18.94
N LYS A 898 -5.15 -32.15 18.87
CA LYS A 898 -5.57 -30.77 18.60
C LYS A 898 -6.09 -30.55 17.16
N THR A 899 -6.80 -31.54 16.59
CA THR A 899 -7.26 -31.50 15.20
C THR A 899 -8.72 -31.05 15.19
N ALA A 900 -8.97 -29.93 14.51
CA ALA A 900 -10.31 -29.39 14.35
C ALA A 900 -11.22 -30.37 13.62
N GLN A 901 -12.48 -30.49 14.06
CA GLN A 901 -13.50 -31.31 13.41
C GLN A 901 -14.12 -30.63 12.18
N GLY A 902 -13.80 -29.36 11.94
CA GLY A 902 -14.19 -28.60 10.77
C GLY A 902 -13.24 -27.45 10.46
N THR A 903 -13.43 -26.82 9.30
CA THR A 903 -12.67 -25.66 8.83
C THR A 903 -13.61 -24.49 8.59
N VAL A 904 -13.14 -23.29 8.94
CA VAL A 904 -13.86 -22.03 8.76
C VAL A 904 -12.96 -21.09 7.95
N SER A 905 -13.47 -20.51 6.87
CA SER A 905 -12.70 -19.63 5.98
C SER A 905 -13.58 -18.56 5.32
N GLY A 906 -12.98 -17.42 4.95
CA GLY A 906 -13.67 -16.37 4.20
C GLY A 906 -13.33 -14.96 4.65
N SER A 907 -13.43 -13.99 3.74
CA SER A 907 -12.93 -12.62 3.92
C SER A 907 -13.60 -11.84 5.04
N ALA A 908 -14.83 -12.21 5.43
CA ALA A 908 -15.50 -11.59 6.57
C ALA A 908 -14.99 -12.05 7.93
N LEU A 909 -14.05 -13.00 7.95
CA LEU A 909 -13.35 -13.46 9.15
C LEU A 909 -11.97 -12.81 9.33
N ASP A 910 -11.48 -12.08 8.33
CA ASP A 910 -10.18 -11.38 8.42
C ASP A 910 -10.19 -10.29 9.50
N SER A 911 -11.38 -9.81 9.90
CA SER A 911 -11.59 -8.92 11.05
C SER A 911 -11.97 -9.64 12.35
N ALA A 912 -12.15 -10.97 12.32
CA ALA A 912 -12.59 -11.74 13.47
C ALA A 912 -11.40 -12.09 14.37
N VAL A 913 -11.56 -11.94 15.69
CA VAL A 913 -10.50 -12.27 16.64
C VAL A 913 -10.55 -13.75 16.97
N VAL A 914 -9.44 -14.45 16.69
CA VAL A 914 -9.29 -15.88 16.96
C VAL A 914 -8.73 -16.09 18.36
N ASN A 915 -9.46 -16.83 19.20
CA ASN A 915 -8.97 -17.29 20.48
C ASN A 915 -8.87 -18.82 20.51
N TYR A 916 -7.77 -19.31 21.06
CA TYR A 916 -7.63 -20.71 21.44
C TYR A 916 -7.89 -20.84 22.93
N ILE A 917 -8.80 -21.75 23.33
CA ILE A 917 -9.16 -21.95 24.72
C ILE A 917 -8.96 -23.41 25.11
N ASP A 918 -8.10 -23.66 26.10
CA ASP A 918 -7.97 -24.96 26.77
C ASP A 918 -8.83 -24.97 28.04
N LYS A 919 -10.05 -25.50 27.94
CA LYS A 919 -11.00 -25.62 29.05
C LYS A 919 -11.10 -27.06 29.56
N THR A 920 -9.99 -27.81 29.64
CA THR A 920 -9.87 -29.01 30.51
C THR A 920 -10.98 -30.10 30.39
N ALA A 921 -11.71 -30.15 29.26
CA ALA A 921 -12.63 -31.24 28.88
C ALA A 921 -12.95 -31.32 27.36
N GLY A 922 -12.28 -30.53 26.51
CA GLY A 922 -12.43 -30.55 25.05
C GLY A 922 -11.85 -29.28 24.42
N TYR A 923 -10.95 -29.41 23.44
CA TYR A 923 -10.29 -28.28 22.79
C TYR A 923 -11.26 -27.54 21.85
N GLN A 924 -11.21 -26.21 21.81
CA GLN A 924 -12.10 -25.40 20.96
C GLN A 924 -11.38 -24.16 20.39
N THR A 925 -11.72 -23.82 19.14
CA THR A 925 -11.36 -22.53 18.53
C THR A 925 -12.61 -21.65 18.49
N GLN A 926 -12.45 -20.39 18.89
CA GLN A 926 -13.55 -19.42 18.96
C GLN A 926 -13.26 -18.19 18.09
N TYR A 927 -14.25 -17.79 17.28
CA TYR A 927 -14.20 -16.60 16.44
C TYR A 927 -15.19 -15.56 16.95
N TYR A 928 -14.68 -14.35 17.19
CA TYR A 928 -15.47 -13.21 17.66
C TYR A 928 -15.54 -12.12 16.60
N THR A 929 -16.71 -11.50 16.40
CA THR A 929 -16.90 -10.42 15.41
C THR A 929 -16.72 -9.02 15.98
N GLN A 930 -16.83 -8.85 17.31
CA GLN A 930 -16.77 -7.53 17.95
C GLN A 930 -15.97 -7.54 19.28
N ASN A 931 -15.99 -8.60 20.10
CA ASN A 931 -15.33 -8.60 21.42
C ASN A 931 -14.66 -9.94 21.78
N ALA A 932 -13.32 -9.96 21.75
CA ALA A 932 -12.53 -11.11 22.21
C ALA A 932 -11.88 -10.85 23.59
N PRO A 933 -11.62 -11.90 24.40
CA PRO A 933 -10.96 -11.76 25.70
C PRO A 933 -9.55 -11.18 25.63
N VAL A 934 -8.82 -11.46 24.54
CA VAL A 934 -7.50 -10.88 24.21
C VAL A 934 -7.49 -10.47 22.75
N GLN A 935 -6.97 -9.28 22.46
CA GLN A 935 -6.88 -8.72 21.11
C GLN A 935 -5.47 -8.18 20.88
N LEU A 936 -4.84 -8.54 19.78
CA LEU A 936 -3.69 -7.82 19.26
C LEU A 936 -4.20 -6.60 18.50
N VAL A 937 -3.84 -5.41 18.97
CA VAL A 937 -4.26 -4.13 18.39
C VAL A 937 -3.32 -3.71 17.27
N SER A 938 -2.01 -3.89 17.48
CA SER A 938 -1.01 -3.64 16.46
C SER A 938 0.24 -4.44 16.75
N PHE A 939 0.86 -4.96 15.70
CA PHE A 939 2.18 -5.55 15.75
C PHE A 939 2.98 -5.03 14.57
N GLY A 940 4.09 -4.37 14.87
CA GLY A 940 4.94 -3.77 13.86
C GLY A 940 6.29 -3.37 14.42
N GLY A 941 7.08 -2.72 13.59
CA GLY A 941 8.39 -2.20 13.90
C GLY A 941 8.85 -1.41 12.69
N ASP A 942 9.79 -0.50 12.87
CA ASP A 942 10.23 0.33 11.76
C ASP A 942 11.73 0.63 11.88
N LYS A 943 12.48 0.40 10.80
CA LYS A 943 13.86 0.90 10.69
C LYS A 943 13.89 2.42 10.43
N THR A 944 12.76 2.98 10.00
CA THR A 944 12.58 4.38 9.57
C THR A 944 11.92 5.29 10.61
N VAL A 945 11.61 4.79 11.81
CA VAL A 945 11.30 5.64 12.96
C VAL A 945 12.53 5.68 13.85
N TRP A 946 13.28 6.76 13.65
CA TRP A 946 14.61 6.95 14.19
C TRP A 946 14.52 7.42 15.64
N ASN A 947 15.12 6.67 16.58
CA ASN A 947 15.90 7.38 17.58
C ASN A 947 17.10 8.04 16.84
N SER A 948 17.75 9.06 17.39
CA SER A 948 18.81 9.83 16.70
C SER A 948 20.07 9.03 16.28
N MET A 949 20.03 7.69 16.36
CA MET A 949 21.13 6.75 16.16
C MET A 949 20.81 5.57 15.22
N ASN A 950 19.62 5.46 14.60
CA ASN A 950 19.26 4.34 13.69
C ASN A 950 19.18 2.93 14.31
N LEU A 951 18.53 2.76 15.45
CA LEU A 951 18.36 1.44 16.05
C LEU A 951 17.01 0.82 15.69
N ALA A 952 17.00 -0.48 15.37
CA ALA A 952 15.78 -1.22 15.05
C ALA A 952 14.96 -1.51 16.31
N TYR A 953 13.63 -1.64 16.17
CA TYR A 953 12.73 -2.00 17.26
C TYR A 953 11.48 -2.73 16.76
N ILE A 954 10.75 -3.37 17.68
CA ILE A 954 9.37 -3.84 17.46
C ILE A 954 8.44 -3.33 18.57
N GLU A 955 7.20 -3.06 18.20
CA GLU A 955 6.09 -2.66 19.06
C GLU A 955 4.96 -3.69 18.98
N VAL A 956 4.45 -4.11 20.13
CA VAL A 956 3.29 -4.98 20.24
C VAL A 956 2.28 -4.31 21.16
N VAL A 957 1.11 -3.96 20.63
CA VAL A 957 -0.01 -3.41 21.41
C VAL A 957 -1.09 -4.46 21.47
N ALA A 958 -1.56 -4.75 22.67
CA ALA A 958 -2.67 -5.67 22.86
C ALA A 958 -3.69 -5.15 23.87
N GLN A 959 -4.85 -5.76 23.93
CA GLN A 959 -5.88 -5.46 24.91
C GLN A 959 -6.46 -6.75 25.46
N SER A 960 -6.83 -6.72 26.74
CA SER A 960 -7.62 -7.77 27.36
C SER A 960 -8.52 -7.14 28.44
N GLU A 961 -9.72 -7.70 28.61
CA GLU A 961 -10.63 -7.39 29.71
C GLU A 961 -10.19 -8.02 31.04
N ASN A 962 -9.37 -9.07 31.00
CA ASN A 962 -8.87 -9.77 32.17
C ASN A 962 -7.49 -9.26 32.64
N GLY A 963 -6.89 -8.30 31.93
CA GLY A 963 -5.53 -7.82 32.17
C GLY A 963 -4.49 -8.65 31.41
N LEU A 964 -3.54 -7.97 30.75
CA LEU A 964 -2.45 -8.63 30.03
C LEU A 964 -1.43 -9.20 31.01
N LYS A 965 -0.79 -10.31 30.61
CA LYS A 965 0.20 -11.00 31.44
C LYS A 965 1.55 -11.13 30.74
N GLU A 966 1.56 -11.71 29.55
CA GLU A 966 2.80 -12.16 28.89
C GLU A 966 2.70 -11.97 27.37
N LEU A 967 3.83 -11.63 26.77
CA LEU A 967 4.09 -11.60 25.34
C LEU A 967 5.25 -12.56 25.07
N GLU A 968 4.96 -13.65 24.36
CA GLU A 968 5.97 -14.57 23.86
C GLU A 968 6.43 -14.09 22.48
N VAL A 969 7.75 -14.02 22.26
CA VAL A 969 8.35 -13.57 21.01
C VAL A 969 9.32 -14.63 20.48
N ASP A 970 9.06 -15.08 19.25
CA ASP A 970 9.96 -15.93 18.48
C ASP A 970 10.48 -15.15 17.26
N HIS A 971 11.65 -15.49 16.75
CA HIS A 971 12.29 -14.82 15.61
C HIS A 971 13.34 -15.69 14.91
N ASN A 972 13.78 -15.28 13.73
CA ASN A 972 14.86 -15.95 12.98
C ASN A 972 16.25 -15.28 13.11
N ILE A 973 16.48 -14.40 14.09
CA ILE A 973 17.75 -13.67 14.28
C ILE A 973 18.83 -14.60 14.87
N GLN A 974 19.97 -14.72 14.19
CA GLN A 974 21.05 -15.59 14.65
C GLN A 974 21.70 -15.08 15.96
N GLY A 975 21.67 -15.91 17.02
CA GLY A 975 22.39 -15.65 18.27
C GLY A 975 21.60 -14.89 19.33
N LEU A 976 20.43 -14.36 18.98
CA LEU A 976 19.40 -13.95 19.94
C LEU A 976 18.58 -15.21 20.30
N PRO A 977 18.40 -15.56 21.58
CA PRO A 977 17.52 -16.67 21.96
C PRO A 977 16.05 -16.24 21.96
N GLU A 978 15.11 -17.17 21.74
CA GLU A 978 13.68 -16.94 21.98
C GLU A 978 13.42 -16.46 23.41
N PHE A 979 12.41 -15.59 23.58
CA PHE A 979 12.15 -14.97 24.88
C PHE A 979 10.67 -14.62 25.10
N SER A 980 10.28 -14.61 26.37
CA SER A 980 9.03 -13.99 26.83
C SER A 980 9.31 -12.69 27.56
N VAL A 981 8.42 -11.72 27.37
CA VAL A 981 8.37 -10.46 28.12
C VAL A 981 7.00 -10.31 28.76
N TYR A 982 6.90 -9.49 29.80
CA TYR A 982 5.76 -9.45 30.70
C TYR A 982 5.11 -8.08 30.72
N ALA A 983 3.80 -8.05 30.97
CA ALA A 983 2.99 -6.84 31.08
C ALA A 983 3.28 -6.10 32.41
N SER A 984 4.51 -5.58 32.59
CA SER A 984 4.96 -4.94 33.83
C SER A 984 5.90 -3.76 33.55
N GLU A 985 5.55 -2.56 34.02
CA GLU A 985 6.39 -1.36 33.94
C GLU A 985 7.67 -1.49 34.78
N GLU A 986 7.57 -2.12 35.95
CA GLU A 986 8.72 -2.30 36.85
C GLU A 986 9.67 -3.42 36.38
N ASN A 987 9.13 -4.48 35.77
CA ASN A 987 9.89 -5.66 35.40
C ASN A 987 9.33 -6.36 34.14
N PRO A 988 9.54 -5.77 32.94
CA PRO A 988 9.07 -6.34 31.69
C PRO A 988 9.84 -7.61 31.29
N TYR A 989 10.97 -7.92 31.93
CA TYR A 989 11.80 -9.09 31.66
C TYR A 989 11.41 -10.32 32.49
N GLY A 990 10.51 -10.17 33.46
CA GLY A 990 10.08 -11.22 34.39
C GLY A 990 11.09 -11.52 35.50
N THR A 991 12.39 -11.61 35.21
CA THR A 991 13.45 -11.80 36.23
C THR A 991 14.69 -10.95 35.97
N ASP A 992 15.42 -10.59 37.04
CA ASP A 992 16.71 -9.89 36.94
C ASP A 992 17.75 -10.65 36.09
N THR A 993 17.64 -11.98 36.05
CA THR A 993 18.53 -12.82 35.24
C THR A 993 18.26 -12.67 33.76
N GLU A 994 16.98 -12.62 33.36
CA GLU A 994 16.61 -12.35 31.97
C GLU A 994 16.97 -10.92 31.59
N LYS A 995 16.69 -9.93 32.46
CA LYS A 995 17.10 -8.54 32.23
C LYS A 995 18.58 -8.39 31.90
N ALA A 996 19.46 -9.04 32.67
CA ALA A 996 20.90 -8.98 32.43
C ALA A 996 21.33 -9.61 31.09
N LYS A 997 20.59 -10.61 30.58
CA LYS A 997 20.87 -11.21 29.26
C LYS A 997 20.47 -10.26 28.13
N PHE A 998 19.31 -9.61 28.25
CA PHE A 998 18.84 -8.60 27.29
C PHE A 998 19.81 -7.41 27.23
N GLU A 999 20.17 -6.84 28.38
CA GLU A 999 21.10 -5.70 28.46
C GLU A 999 22.49 -6.03 27.87
N ALA A 1000 22.99 -7.26 28.06
CA ALA A 1000 24.26 -7.70 27.49
C ALA A 1000 24.25 -7.81 25.96
N LEU A 1001 23.07 -8.01 25.37
CA LEU A 1001 22.85 -8.00 23.93
C LEU A 1001 22.45 -6.62 23.41
N GLY A 1002 22.39 -5.61 24.30
CA GLY A 1002 21.90 -4.28 23.96
C GLY A 1002 20.41 -4.23 23.65
N VAL A 1003 19.64 -5.25 24.03
CA VAL A 1003 18.18 -5.28 23.83
C VAL A 1003 17.49 -4.66 25.04
N MET A 1004 16.63 -3.69 24.80
CA MET A 1004 15.88 -3.00 25.84
C MET A 1004 14.39 -3.27 25.65
N VAL A 1005 13.74 -3.74 26.71
CA VAL A 1005 12.30 -3.99 26.74
C VAL A 1005 11.65 -2.99 27.68
N THR A 1006 10.59 -2.35 27.21
CA THR A 1006 9.66 -1.57 28.03
C THR A 1006 8.25 -2.09 27.84
N TYR A 1007 7.44 -1.98 28.90
CA TYR A 1007 6.00 -2.19 28.82
C TYR A 1007 5.32 -0.97 29.40
N ASN A 1008 4.32 -0.45 28.69
CA ASN A 1008 3.49 0.66 29.13
C ASN A 1008 2.10 0.13 29.46
N ALA A 1009 1.70 0.26 30.72
CA ALA A 1009 0.44 -0.27 31.19
C ALA A 1009 -0.79 0.51 30.66
N GLU A 1010 -0.64 1.82 30.43
CA GLU A 1010 -1.70 2.68 29.90
C GLU A 1010 -1.95 2.38 28.41
N ALA A 1011 -0.88 2.27 27.62
CA ALA A 1011 -0.96 1.93 26.20
C ALA A 1011 -1.14 0.44 25.95
N LYS A 1012 -0.94 -0.41 26.97
CA LYS A 1012 -0.88 -1.87 26.86
C LYS A 1012 0.08 -2.32 25.75
N LYS A 1013 1.25 -1.66 25.71
CA LYS A 1013 2.25 -1.78 24.64
C LYS A 1013 3.56 -2.31 25.19
N TRP A 1014 4.12 -3.32 24.53
CA TRP A 1014 5.52 -3.69 24.64
C TRP A 1014 6.31 -2.99 23.54
N THR A 1015 7.47 -2.43 23.90
CA THR A 1015 8.47 -1.92 22.96
C THR A 1015 9.78 -2.64 23.22
N ILE A 1016 10.34 -3.28 22.18
CA ILE A 1016 11.61 -4.02 22.24
C ILE A 1016 12.57 -3.32 21.28
N GLU A 1017 13.53 -2.58 21.82
CA GLU A 1017 14.58 -1.89 21.08
C GLU A 1017 15.84 -2.75 20.99
N PHE A 1018 16.42 -2.83 19.80
CA PHE A 1018 17.63 -3.60 19.52
C PHE A 1018 18.83 -2.66 19.41
N GLY A 1019 19.81 -2.79 20.30
CA GLY A 1019 21.06 -2.03 20.26
C GLY A 1019 21.84 -2.23 18.96
N SER A 1020 22.87 -1.40 18.73
CA SER A 1020 23.65 -1.38 17.48
C SER A 1020 24.16 -2.76 17.08
N THR A 1021 24.57 -3.59 18.03
CA THR A 1021 25.02 -4.96 17.76
C THR A 1021 23.95 -5.82 17.08
N ILE A 1022 22.74 -5.89 17.66
CA ILE A 1022 21.65 -6.70 17.12
C ILE A 1022 21.07 -6.04 15.85
N THR A 1023 20.93 -4.72 15.84
CA THR A 1023 20.52 -3.96 14.64
C THR A 1023 21.44 -4.24 13.45
N ASN A 1024 22.76 -4.22 13.65
CA ASN A 1024 23.73 -4.54 12.60
C ASN A 1024 23.66 -6.01 12.16
N GLN A 1025 23.34 -6.94 13.07
CA GLN A 1025 23.12 -8.36 12.72
C GLN A 1025 21.87 -8.53 11.86
N MET A 1026 20.77 -7.88 12.25
CA MET A 1026 19.52 -7.90 11.52
C MET A 1026 19.70 -7.28 10.12
N ALA A 1027 20.42 -6.16 10.02
CA ALA A 1027 20.80 -5.53 8.75
C ALA A 1027 21.62 -6.46 7.84
N LYS A 1028 22.57 -7.21 8.41
CA LYS A 1028 23.34 -8.22 7.66
C LYS A 1028 22.48 -9.40 7.20
N GLN A 1029 21.45 -9.77 7.97
CA GLN A 1029 20.57 -10.90 7.66
C GLN A 1029 19.51 -10.58 6.59
N LYS A 1030 19.11 -9.30 6.46
CA LYS A 1030 18.12 -8.76 5.51
C LYS A 1030 16.66 -9.22 5.73
N ASP A 1031 16.45 -10.52 5.97
CA ASP A 1031 15.13 -11.12 6.18
C ASP A 1031 14.92 -11.49 7.66
N VAL A 1032 14.39 -10.55 8.46
CA VAL A 1032 14.04 -10.83 9.87
C VAL A 1032 12.54 -11.01 10.01
N THR A 1033 12.12 -12.09 10.66
CA THR A 1033 10.71 -12.37 10.96
C THR A 1033 10.55 -12.57 12.45
N PHE A 1034 9.50 -11.98 13.01
CA PHE A 1034 9.06 -12.12 14.39
C PHE A 1034 7.67 -12.76 14.45
N TYR A 1035 7.42 -13.56 15.47
CA TYR A 1035 6.13 -14.16 15.78
C TYR A 1035 5.74 -13.84 17.21
N VAL A 1036 4.47 -13.57 17.45
CA VAL A 1036 3.98 -13.20 18.79
C VAL A 1036 2.79 -14.01 19.26
N VAL A 1037 2.75 -14.27 20.56
CA VAL A 1037 1.56 -14.75 21.28
C VAL A 1037 1.34 -13.87 22.50
N VAL A 1038 0.12 -13.36 22.65
CA VAL A 1038 -0.25 -12.51 23.78
C VAL A 1038 -1.16 -13.28 24.71
N ALA A 1039 -0.84 -13.34 26.00
CA ALA A 1039 -1.65 -14.00 27.02
C ALA A 1039 -2.18 -13.02 28.07
N ASP A 1040 -3.40 -13.28 28.55
CA ASP A 1040 -4.01 -12.58 29.69
C ASP A 1040 -3.87 -13.33 31.02
N GLU A 1041 -4.32 -12.70 32.12
CA GLU A 1041 -4.25 -13.28 33.47
C GLU A 1041 -5.08 -14.55 33.67
N LYS A 1042 -6.11 -14.79 32.84
CA LYS A 1042 -6.93 -16.01 32.87
C LYS A 1042 -6.40 -17.10 31.95
N GLY A 1043 -5.33 -16.84 31.21
CA GLY A 1043 -4.71 -17.77 30.27
C GLY A 1043 -5.38 -17.82 28.91
N TYR A 1044 -6.23 -16.84 28.57
CA TYR A 1044 -6.68 -16.67 27.19
C TYR A 1044 -5.53 -16.08 26.37
N THR A 1045 -5.43 -16.52 25.11
CA THR A 1045 -4.34 -16.10 24.23
C THR A 1045 -4.84 -15.60 22.89
N PHE A 1046 -4.20 -14.54 22.39
CA PHE A 1046 -4.23 -14.18 20.98
C PHE A 1046 -3.05 -14.84 20.25
N GLY A 1047 -3.32 -15.49 19.12
CA GLY A 1047 -2.31 -16.17 18.31
C GLY A 1047 -1.88 -17.55 18.84
N SER A 1048 -0.95 -18.19 18.13
CA SER A 1048 -0.35 -19.48 18.49
C SER A 1048 1.04 -19.62 17.88
N MET A 1049 1.99 -20.20 18.62
CA MET A 1049 3.32 -20.55 18.10
C MET A 1049 3.32 -21.84 17.24
N TYR A 1050 2.23 -22.61 17.24
CA TYR A 1050 2.15 -23.85 16.44
C TYR A 1050 1.54 -23.65 15.06
N ASN A 1051 0.62 -22.69 14.93
CA ASN A 1051 -0.05 -22.32 13.69
C ASN A 1051 -0.01 -20.79 13.61
N THR A 1052 1.10 -20.26 13.09
CA THR A 1052 1.27 -18.83 12.88
C THR A 1052 0.34 -18.34 11.77
N ALA A 1053 -0.26 -17.18 11.97
CA ALA A 1053 -1.10 -16.49 11.01
C ALA A 1053 -0.47 -15.14 10.64
N GLU A 1054 -1.04 -14.43 9.66
CA GLU A 1054 -0.46 -13.16 9.20
C GLU A 1054 -0.50 -12.10 10.30
N GLU A 1055 -1.60 -12.06 11.05
CA GLU A 1055 -1.86 -11.12 12.13
C GLU A 1055 -0.89 -11.22 13.32
N ASN A 1056 -0.25 -12.37 13.55
CA ASN A 1056 0.74 -12.55 14.62
C ASN A 1056 2.17 -12.72 14.11
N THR A 1057 2.42 -12.35 12.85
CA THR A 1057 3.73 -12.41 12.19
C THR A 1057 4.14 -11.03 11.71
N PHE A 1058 5.35 -10.58 12.03
CA PHE A 1058 5.91 -9.33 11.54
C PHE A 1058 7.23 -9.57 10.82
N LYS A 1059 7.33 -9.11 9.58
CA LYS A 1059 8.57 -9.17 8.80
C LYS A 1059 9.22 -7.80 8.78
N LEU A 1060 10.43 -7.72 9.33
CA LEU A 1060 11.25 -6.53 9.29
C LEU A 1060 12.29 -6.68 8.18
N ALA A 1061 12.14 -5.86 7.14
CA ALA A 1061 13.09 -5.79 6.02
C ALA A 1061 14.12 -4.69 6.29
N PHE A 1062 15.41 -5.05 6.19
CA PHE A 1062 16.53 -4.12 6.27
C PHE A 1062 16.97 -3.65 4.91
#